data_AF-A0A7C9PR88-F1
#
_entry.id   AF-A0A7C9PR88-F1
#
_cell.length_a   1.000
_cell.length_b   1.000
_cell.length_c   1.000
_cell.angle_alpha   90.00
_cell.angle_beta   90.00
_cell.angle_gamma   90.00
#
_symmetry.space_group_name_H-M   'P 1'
#
loop_
_entity.id
_entity.type
_entity.pdbx_description
1 polymer ?
#
loop_
_entity_poly.entity_id
_entity_poly.type
_entity_poly.pdbx_seq_one_letter_code
_entity_poly.pdbx_strand_id
1 'polypeptide(L)'
;MPNAQCPMPQPTIISDREFIPWLEQQQISLAFTTYQTHWLCLIGVNPESGKISAFQRQFNRAMGLHCTSERLYLSSKYQLWQLDNVLSPGQIHQGYDKLYIPRIGYTTGDLDVHDVGIDKSGQPIFISSLLNCLATTSDRNSCQPIWKPPFISKIINEDRCHLNGLAMADGQPRYVTACSRSDIVDGWRDRRENGGVVIDVLANEIILDGLSMPHSPRVYRNKLWLLNSGKGEFGYIELANPKSKIQNPKSFQPVAFCPGYARGLAFWENYAIIGLSKPRGGDRSFSGLALEEKLAAKDAEPRCGLLVIDLNTGATVHWLRIEGAITELYDVGVLPGVRRPMALGFKTPEIEQLITLDAIAPISVSAPTSAGASLSNSTTNKGKDIIQAPQSCADLSIRSPKKDPSLLSAEGLAVSPPEPIIRKEKEIGDILKFNLMLRYPYIFSATPQLVELASNSEGIFKTSRQSSVKKLPGQSTNSLFQGATNGNAARQILNRAVNCHQQQKFQEAIALYRRVLSLEANNIIALTNLGKCLQMLGRHEEAIVPLRQAIKLNPKAAQLHFYLSKSLKQQGNLEAVESCLREAIRLQPDFWGAYNNLGTLLQERENLEEASQCYETAISYNPNFAEARANLATVWQLQGELERAKEGFNRALQIQPNYAPAHLNLANIYKQEGRLPGAVSHYQQVISLEPKRAEAHFNLGEIFEYQGSIEVALKHYRQVQQLDPDTYNIDAYIDYIRLKLCDWENYEARIEKLRRSLHKYLNQETSIALSLLSLSAFPVSLELHRQMAESQANNISQRMAATKERCNFQYSSDRRLTPKGAAMQTKPEAGSGKQVSDRRLTPKGAAMQTKLEAGSEQKLSSQKLRVGYMSPDFRAHAVGKIVCELFENHDRSAFEIYCYSTVDYNDEITDRVRAGCNRFLNISAMTAEKAARQIRADGIDILIDLAGYTIGNRLEVLALQPAPVQAQFLGYPDTMGADFIQYALVDEWLMNPEIATSYKEELIYLPHAFFTSSMEISDSKLERSQFGLPEDGTVFCCFNSHYKINPEVFDVWMRVLQQVPNSVLWLSQASEQLMANLRREARTRGVEASRLVFAQKLPEPSYLARYRLADLFLDTFIYNAGSTAISALRAGCPVLTRPGKTNASRMGASICAAAELESLICASNAEYEERAIYLATHPEELTKLRRHLTENWQRLPLFDLPTFARSLEAAFWQMWEKSIG
;
A
#
# COMPACT_ATOMS: atom_id res chain seq x y z
N MET A 1 11.89 -3.13 -16.77
CA MET A 1 13.37 -3.15 -16.53
C MET A 1 13.67 -3.05 -15.04
N PRO A 2 14.75 -3.65 -14.51
CA PRO A 2 15.21 -3.32 -13.17
C PRO A 2 15.64 -1.85 -13.16
N ASN A 3 15.08 -1.07 -12.23
CA ASN A 3 15.44 0.32 -12.01
C ASN A 3 16.97 0.48 -12.01
N ALA A 4 17.50 1.19 -13.01
CA ALA A 4 18.77 1.87 -12.86
C ALA A 4 18.55 2.95 -11.78
N GLN A 5 18.72 2.55 -10.52
CA GLN A 5 19.07 3.48 -9.46
C GLN A 5 20.25 4.29 -10.01
N CYS A 6 20.15 5.61 -10.01
CA CYS A 6 21.34 6.45 -10.11
C CYS A 6 22.31 5.91 -9.03
N PRO A 7 23.50 5.40 -9.41
CA PRO A 7 24.36 4.73 -8.46
C PRO A 7 24.71 5.75 -7.37
N MET A 8 24.28 5.46 -6.14
CA MET A 8 24.83 6.15 -4.97
C MET A 8 26.35 6.05 -5.09
N PRO A 9 27.10 7.16 -4.92
CA PRO A 9 28.55 7.09 -4.97
C PRO A 9 29.02 6.03 -3.99
N GLN A 10 29.77 5.05 -4.49
CA GLN A 10 30.29 3.93 -3.69
C GLN A 10 31.07 4.51 -2.50
N PRO A 11 30.81 4.05 -1.27
CA PRO A 11 31.55 4.54 -0.11
C PRO A 11 33.02 4.21 -0.28
N THR A 12 33.89 5.16 0.03
CA THR A 12 35.33 4.93 -0.01
C THR A 12 35.76 4.34 1.33
N ILE A 13 36.32 3.13 1.29
CA ILE A 13 36.85 2.44 2.48
C ILE A 13 38.36 2.63 2.50
N ILE A 14 38.87 3.18 3.59
CA ILE A 14 40.29 3.46 3.82
C ILE A 14 40.68 2.82 5.14
N SER A 15 41.79 2.11 5.21
CA SER A 15 42.31 1.55 6.47
C SER A 15 43.76 1.95 6.69
N ASP A 16 44.30 1.73 7.88
CA ASP A 16 45.75 1.69 8.04
C ASP A 16 46.37 0.51 7.28
N ARG A 17 47.69 0.58 7.07
CA ARG A 17 48.43 -0.38 6.25
C ARG A 17 48.45 -1.80 6.83
N GLU A 18 48.38 -1.92 8.15
CA GLU A 18 48.50 -3.20 8.86
C GLU A 18 47.13 -3.83 9.16
N PHE A 19 46.03 -3.13 8.87
CA PHE A 19 44.67 -3.64 9.10
C PHE A 19 44.38 -4.95 8.35
N ILE A 20 44.79 -5.06 7.07
CA ILE A 20 44.58 -6.27 6.27
C ILE A 20 45.47 -7.41 6.77
N PRO A 21 46.81 -7.24 6.92
CA PRO A 21 47.67 -8.24 7.56
C PRO A 21 47.14 -8.71 8.91
N TRP A 22 46.58 -7.80 9.72
CA TRP A 22 45.98 -8.12 11.01
C TRP A 22 44.76 -9.04 10.86
N LEU A 23 43.81 -8.74 9.96
CA LEU A 23 42.66 -9.63 9.71
C LEU A 23 43.11 -11.05 9.30
N GLU A 24 44.11 -11.15 8.43
CA GLU A 24 44.67 -12.45 8.02
C GLU A 24 45.40 -13.15 9.17
N GLN A 25 46.24 -12.44 9.93
CA GLN A 25 46.95 -13.02 11.07
C GLN A 25 45.99 -13.51 12.16
N GLN A 26 44.93 -12.74 12.43
CA GLN A 26 43.90 -13.10 13.40
C GLN A 26 42.91 -14.14 12.87
N GLN A 27 42.93 -14.43 11.57
CA GLN A 27 42.00 -15.34 10.89
C GLN A 27 40.53 -14.94 11.14
N ILE A 28 40.21 -13.66 10.98
CA ILE A 28 38.86 -13.14 11.18
C ILE A 28 38.38 -12.29 10.01
N SER A 29 37.06 -12.24 9.87
CA SER A 29 36.35 -11.21 9.11
C SER A 29 35.44 -10.42 10.05
N LEU A 30 35.00 -9.24 9.61
CA LEU A 30 34.13 -8.36 10.39
C LEU A 30 32.79 -8.18 9.69
N ALA A 31 31.72 -8.08 10.47
CA ALA A 31 30.40 -7.73 10.00
C ALA A 31 29.93 -6.47 10.73
N PHE A 32 29.23 -5.57 10.04
CA PHE A 32 28.61 -4.43 10.68
C PHE A 32 27.35 -3.99 9.94
N THR A 33 26.50 -3.24 10.62
CA THR A 33 25.22 -2.74 10.08
C THR A 33 25.24 -1.22 9.96
N THR A 34 24.48 -0.70 8.98
CA THR A 34 24.31 0.73 8.76
C THR A 34 22.84 1.13 8.89
N TYR A 35 22.59 2.14 9.72
CA TYR A 35 21.23 2.54 10.05
C TYR A 35 20.54 3.27 8.88
N GLN A 36 21.17 4.35 8.40
CA GLN A 36 20.59 5.24 7.38
C GLN A 36 20.65 4.65 5.97
N THR A 37 21.72 3.93 5.65
CA THR A 37 21.90 3.33 4.31
C THR A 37 21.35 1.91 4.22
N HIS A 38 20.93 1.32 5.34
CA HIS A 38 20.20 0.06 5.42
C HIS A 38 21.00 -1.17 4.96
N TRP A 39 22.30 -1.23 5.25
CA TRP A 39 23.18 -2.30 4.78
C TRP A 39 23.67 -3.20 5.93
N LEU A 40 23.74 -4.49 5.65
CA LEU A 40 24.69 -5.43 6.25
C LEU A 40 25.97 -5.37 5.42
N CYS A 41 27.08 -5.04 6.07
CA CYS A 41 28.41 -4.99 5.47
C CYS A 41 29.27 -6.11 6.03
N LEU A 42 30.01 -6.79 5.16
CA LEU A 42 30.91 -7.89 5.48
C LEU A 42 32.30 -7.54 4.93
N ILE A 43 33.27 -7.43 5.83
CA ILE A 43 34.65 -7.07 5.53
C ILE A 43 35.54 -8.29 5.75
N GLY A 44 36.18 -8.73 4.68
CA GLY A 44 37.23 -9.76 4.72
C GLY A 44 38.40 -9.37 3.84
N VAL A 45 39.19 -10.35 3.45
CA VAL A 45 40.38 -10.19 2.62
C VAL A 45 40.21 -10.97 1.33
N ASN A 46 40.45 -10.33 0.20
CA ASN A 46 40.49 -11.03 -1.07
C ASN A 46 41.86 -11.74 -1.19
N PRO A 47 41.89 -13.09 -1.21
CA PRO A 47 43.13 -13.87 -1.19
C PRO A 47 44.01 -13.66 -2.42
N GLU A 48 43.41 -13.31 -3.57
CA GLU A 48 44.13 -13.16 -4.84
C GLU A 48 44.81 -11.79 -4.94
N SER A 49 44.16 -10.75 -4.44
CA SER A 49 44.66 -9.37 -4.56
C SER A 49 45.34 -8.84 -3.30
N GLY A 50 45.18 -9.52 -2.15
CA GLY A 50 45.65 -9.04 -0.85
C GLY A 50 44.97 -7.73 -0.41
N LYS A 51 43.84 -7.35 -1.02
CA LYS A 51 43.08 -6.13 -0.71
C LYS A 51 41.84 -6.44 0.13
N ILE A 52 41.29 -5.41 0.78
CA ILE A 52 39.99 -5.49 1.47
C ILE A 52 38.93 -6.01 0.49
N SER A 53 38.20 -7.03 0.92
CA SER A 53 36.95 -7.49 0.29
C SER A 53 35.79 -6.94 1.09
N ALA A 54 35.11 -5.93 0.56
CA ALA A 54 33.90 -5.37 1.16
C ALA A 54 32.67 -5.86 0.40
N PHE A 55 31.82 -6.62 1.07
CA PHE A 55 30.55 -7.09 0.53
C PHE A 55 29.40 -6.41 1.26
N GLN A 56 28.37 -5.98 0.53
CA GLN A 56 27.24 -5.27 1.12
C GLN A 56 25.91 -5.87 0.66
N ARG A 57 24.96 -5.97 1.58
CA ARG A 57 23.60 -6.42 1.29
C ARG A 57 22.56 -5.56 2.00
N GLN A 58 21.52 -5.17 1.27
CA GLN A 58 20.51 -4.25 1.80
C GLN A 58 19.44 -4.99 2.61
N PHE A 59 19.24 -4.55 3.85
CA PHE A 59 18.14 -4.90 4.74
C PHE A 59 17.57 -3.62 5.33
N ASN A 60 16.27 -3.37 5.14
CA ASN A 60 15.63 -2.12 5.56
C ASN A 60 15.90 -1.82 7.05
N ARG A 61 16.57 -0.70 7.36
CA ARG A 61 17.01 -0.33 8.72
C ARG A 61 17.73 -1.50 9.45
N ALA A 62 18.84 -1.96 8.89
CA ALA A 62 19.72 -2.95 9.53
C ALA A 62 20.28 -2.40 10.87
N MET A 63 20.07 -3.12 11.97
CA MET A 63 20.40 -2.65 13.33
C MET A 63 21.20 -3.69 14.12
N GLY A 64 20.61 -4.31 15.14
CA GLY A 64 21.26 -5.27 16.02
C GLY A 64 21.76 -6.51 15.27
N LEU A 65 22.95 -6.98 15.65
CA LEU A 65 23.69 -8.01 14.94
C LEU A 65 24.30 -9.01 15.93
N HIS A 66 24.07 -10.30 15.70
CA HIS A 66 24.78 -11.39 16.38
C HIS A 66 25.47 -12.28 15.35
N CYS A 67 26.75 -12.56 15.53
CA CYS A 67 27.57 -13.25 14.53
C CYS A 67 28.24 -14.50 15.08
N THR A 68 28.24 -15.56 14.26
CA THR A 68 29.12 -16.73 14.35
C THR A 68 29.69 -17.02 12.95
N SER A 69 30.61 -17.98 12.83
CA SER A 69 31.16 -18.37 11.52
C SER A 69 30.14 -19.04 10.59
N GLU A 70 29.05 -19.58 11.14
CA GLU A 70 28.03 -20.32 10.38
C GLU A 70 26.67 -19.61 10.34
N ARG A 71 26.44 -18.62 11.20
CA ARG A 71 25.11 -18.00 11.34
C ARG A 71 25.20 -16.55 11.78
N LEU A 72 24.36 -15.72 11.17
CA LEU A 72 24.14 -14.32 11.54
C LEU A 72 22.68 -14.15 11.96
N TYR A 73 22.44 -13.42 13.04
CA TYR A 73 21.14 -12.85 13.34
C TYR A 73 21.18 -11.35 13.13
N LEU A 74 20.22 -10.83 12.38
CA LEU A 74 20.18 -9.43 11.98
C LEU A 74 18.78 -8.88 12.20
N SER A 75 18.65 -7.84 13.03
CA SER A 75 17.41 -7.08 13.08
C SER A 75 17.32 -6.06 11.95
N SER A 76 16.10 -5.88 11.49
CA SER A 76 15.69 -4.94 10.44
C SER A 76 14.42 -4.21 10.91
N LYS A 77 13.93 -3.25 10.11
CA LYS A 77 12.78 -2.41 10.49
C LYS A 77 11.57 -3.20 10.98
N TYR A 78 11.24 -4.33 10.36
CA TYR A 78 10.03 -5.09 10.69
C TYR A 78 10.27 -6.57 10.95
N GLN A 79 11.52 -7.03 10.87
CA GLN A 79 11.86 -8.44 10.98
C GLN A 79 13.16 -8.67 11.76
N LEU A 80 13.24 -9.82 12.42
CA LEU A 80 14.47 -10.42 12.87
C LEU A 80 14.84 -11.58 11.93
N TRP A 81 15.99 -11.47 11.27
CA TRP A 81 16.47 -12.44 10.29
C TRP A 81 17.51 -13.37 10.91
N GLN A 82 17.45 -14.65 10.56
CA GLN A 82 18.54 -15.60 10.68
C GLN A 82 19.09 -15.91 9.28
N LEU A 83 20.40 -15.72 9.10
CA LEU A 83 21.12 -16.07 7.89
C LEU A 83 22.10 -17.19 8.20
N ASP A 84 22.08 -18.26 7.42
CA ASP A 84 22.93 -19.44 7.63
C ASP A 84 23.94 -19.57 6.49
N ASN A 85 25.18 -19.91 6.82
CA ASN A 85 26.18 -20.30 5.85
C ASN A 85 25.77 -21.64 5.22
N VAL A 86 25.82 -21.70 3.89
CA VAL A 86 25.45 -22.91 3.15
C VAL A 86 26.62 -23.66 2.55
N LEU A 87 27.83 -23.09 2.63
CA LEU A 87 29.03 -23.74 2.10
C LEU A 87 29.53 -24.77 3.10
N SER A 88 29.85 -25.96 2.59
CA SER A 88 30.55 -26.99 3.36
C SER A 88 31.97 -26.52 3.71
N PRO A 89 32.59 -27.05 4.79
CA PRO A 89 33.97 -26.71 5.14
C PRO A 89 34.93 -26.85 3.95
N GLY A 90 35.67 -25.79 3.63
CA GLY A 90 36.62 -25.75 2.50
C GLY A 90 36.00 -25.46 1.12
N GLN A 91 34.67 -25.40 1.01
CA GLN A 91 34.00 -25.03 -0.24
C GLN A 91 34.09 -23.51 -0.47
N ILE A 92 34.37 -23.11 -1.71
CA ILE A 92 34.46 -21.72 -2.14
C ILE A 92 33.35 -21.44 -3.17
N HIS A 93 32.66 -20.32 -3.03
CA HIS A 93 31.65 -19.84 -3.97
C HIS A 93 32.04 -18.45 -4.49
N GLN A 94 32.31 -18.32 -5.79
CA GLN A 94 32.71 -17.06 -6.44
C GLN A 94 33.88 -16.34 -5.73
N GLY A 95 34.82 -17.12 -5.19
CA GLY A 95 35.96 -16.60 -4.43
C GLY A 95 35.67 -16.22 -2.98
N TYR A 96 34.45 -16.46 -2.48
CA TYR A 96 34.04 -16.28 -1.08
C TYR A 96 33.99 -17.63 -0.36
N ASP A 97 34.50 -17.69 0.87
CA ASP A 97 34.59 -18.91 1.69
C ASP A 97 33.40 -19.09 2.64
N LYS A 98 32.52 -18.09 2.73
CA LYS A 98 31.23 -18.16 3.42
C LYS A 98 30.14 -17.48 2.60
N LEU A 99 29.00 -18.17 2.47
CA LEU A 99 27.81 -17.69 1.77
C LEU A 99 26.61 -17.75 2.71
N TYR A 100 26.29 -16.62 3.34
CA TYR A 100 25.15 -16.51 4.24
C TYR A 100 23.85 -16.29 3.47
N ILE A 101 22.83 -17.11 3.75
CA ILE A 101 21.51 -17.01 3.11
C ILE A 101 20.43 -16.83 4.18
N PRO A 102 19.51 -15.86 4.04
CA PRO A 102 18.34 -15.75 4.91
C PRO A 102 17.53 -17.06 4.91
N ARG A 103 17.36 -17.67 6.10
CA ARG A 103 16.63 -18.93 6.29
C ARG A 103 15.36 -18.76 7.11
N ILE A 104 15.43 -17.98 8.17
CA ILE A 104 14.29 -17.74 9.06
C ILE A 104 14.09 -16.24 9.19
N GLY A 105 12.84 -15.79 9.04
CA GLY A 105 12.44 -14.41 9.23
C GLY A 105 11.26 -14.33 10.17
N TYR A 106 11.45 -13.74 11.34
CA TYR A 106 10.37 -13.44 12.27
C TYR A 106 9.84 -12.06 11.97
N THR A 107 8.55 -11.93 11.62
CA THR A 107 7.93 -10.63 11.36
C THR A 107 7.48 -10.01 12.68
N THR A 108 8.23 -9.00 13.14
CA THR A 108 8.04 -8.37 14.44
C THR A 108 7.20 -7.09 14.38
N GLY A 109 7.12 -6.44 13.20
CA GLY A 109 6.74 -5.03 13.13
C GLY A 109 7.87 -4.12 13.63
N ASP A 110 7.65 -2.80 13.67
CA ASP A 110 8.68 -1.83 14.07
C ASP A 110 8.84 -1.82 15.59
N LEU A 111 9.64 -2.77 16.12
CA LEU A 111 9.94 -2.89 17.55
C LEU A 111 11.19 -2.10 17.97
N ASP A 112 11.87 -1.48 17.00
CA ASP A 112 13.14 -0.78 17.16
C ASP A 112 14.18 -1.68 17.88
N VAL A 113 14.57 -2.77 17.22
CA VAL A 113 15.38 -3.82 17.83
C VAL A 113 16.86 -3.46 17.79
N HIS A 114 17.37 -2.96 18.92
CA HIS A 114 18.71 -2.37 19.02
C HIS A 114 19.86 -3.38 19.16
N ASP A 115 19.63 -4.51 19.82
CA ASP A 115 20.68 -5.49 20.12
C ASP A 115 20.06 -6.89 20.21
N VAL A 116 20.83 -7.90 19.81
CA VAL A 116 20.38 -9.30 19.70
C VAL A 116 21.42 -10.22 20.33
N GLY A 117 20.96 -11.10 21.21
CA GLY A 117 21.73 -12.18 21.82
C GLY A 117 21.06 -13.52 21.59
N ILE A 118 21.82 -14.61 21.75
CA ILE A 118 21.31 -15.97 21.59
C ILE A 118 21.41 -16.69 22.93
N ASP A 119 20.32 -17.33 23.34
CA ASP A 119 20.29 -18.10 24.56
C ASP A 119 20.89 -19.51 24.38
N LYS A 120 20.99 -20.28 25.48
CA LYS A 120 21.53 -21.65 25.44
C LYS A 120 20.74 -22.62 24.53
N SER A 121 19.48 -22.33 24.23
CA SER A 121 18.64 -23.15 23.36
C SER A 121 18.78 -22.78 21.87
N GLY A 122 19.56 -21.74 21.57
CA GLY A 122 19.69 -21.20 20.22
C GLY A 122 18.61 -20.19 19.86
N GLN A 123 17.75 -19.79 20.81
CA GLN A 123 16.67 -18.84 20.57
C GLN A 123 17.17 -17.40 20.63
N PRO A 124 16.70 -16.53 19.73
CA PRO A 124 17.01 -15.11 19.79
C PRO A 124 16.32 -14.41 20.97
N ILE A 125 17.11 -13.67 21.73
CA ILE A 125 16.68 -12.71 22.74
C ILE A 125 17.12 -11.33 22.29
N PHE A 126 16.22 -10.37 22.29
CA PHE A 126 16.50 -9.05 21.76
C PHE A 126 15.86 -7.94 22.60
N ILE A 127 16.44 -6.75 22.49
CA ILE A 127 15.86 -5.54 23.05
C ILE A 127 14.80 -5.01 22.11
N SER A 128 13.63 -4.66 22.64
CA SER A 128 12.73 -3.71 21.98
C SER A 128 12.80 -2.39 22.72
N SER A 129 13.37 -1.38 22.05
CA SER A 129 13.41 -0.01 22.59
C SER A 129 12.01 0.57 22.69
N LEU A 130 11.19 0.33 21.66
CA LEU A 130 9.83 0.84 21.58
C LEU A 130 8.89 0.24 22.65
N LEU A 131 9.08 -1.02 23.02
CA LEU A 131 8.33 -1.68 24.10
C LEU A 131 9.02 -1.57 25.48
N ASN A 132 10.24 -1.04 25.54
CA ASN A 132 11.07 -0.94 26.74
C ASN A 132 11.28 -2.29 27.45
N CYS A 133 11.49 -3.36 26.69
CA CYS A 133 11.59 -4.71 27.24
C CYS A 133 12.64 -5.58 26.51
N LEU A 134 13.09 -6.64 27.18
CA LEU A 134 13.66 -7.80 26.51
C LEU A 134 12.52 -8.68 26.02
N ALA A 135 12.68 -9.20 24.81
CA ALA A 135 11.72 -10.09 24.18
C ALA A 135 12.42 -11.22 23.44
N THR A 136 11.67 -12.26 23.13
CA THR A 136 12.05 -13.34 22.23
C THR A 136 11.05 -13.44 21.08
N THR A 137 11.33 -14.34 20.13
CA THR A 137 10.49 -14.56 18.95
C THR A 137 9.13 -15.16 19.32
N SER A 138 8.14 -14.99 18.43
CA SER A 138 6.82 -15.59 18.60
C SER A 138 6.26 -15.99 17.24
N ASP A 139 5.68 -17.19 17.14
CA ASP A 139 5.07 -17.69 15.91
C ASP A 139 3.69 -17.07 15.63
N ARG A 140 3.11 -16.36 16.62
CA ARG A 140 1.76 -15.76 16.52
C ARG A 140 1.73 -14.25 16.73
N ASN A 141 2.65 -13.70 17.51
CA ASN A 141 2.67 -12.29 17.88
C ASN A 141 3.94 -11.60 17.37
N SER A 142 3.99 -10.26 17.44
CA SER A 142 5.19 -9.47 17.13
C SER A 142 6.45 -9.94 17.87
N CYS A 143 6.29 -10.28 19.16
CA CYS A 143 7.33 -10.86 20.00
C CYS A 143 6.69 -11.44 21.27
N GLN A 144 7.47 -12.14 22.07
CA GLN A 144 7.12 -12.51 23.44
C GLN A 144 8.00 -11.72 24.41
N PRO A 145 7.47 -10.70 25.12
CA PRO A 145 8.22 -10.02 26.16
C PRO A 145 8.59 -10.99 27.30
N ILE A 146 9.86 -10.97 27.72
CA ILE A 146 10.38 -11.83 28.79
C ILE A 146 10.83 -11.05 30.02
N TRP A 147 11.15 -9.76 29.86
CA TRP A 147 11.58 -8.90 30.97
C TRP A 147 11.40 -7.42 30.65
N LYS A 148 11.10 -6.58 31.63
CA LYS A 148 11.12 -5.11 31.52
C LYS A 148 11.83 -4.50 32.73
N PRO A 149 12.44 -3.30 32.61
CA PRO A 149 12.99 -2.61 33.77
C PRO A 149 11.95 -2.40 34.87
N PRO A 150 12.33 -2.44 36.16
CA PRO A 150 11.39 -2.33 37.28
C PRO A 150 10.67 -0.98 37.32
N PHE A 151 11.29 0.09 36.78
CA PHE A 151 10.71 1.42 36.72
C PHE A 151 9.74 1.64 35.55
N ILE A 152 9.63 0.70 34.60
CA ILE A 152 8.65 0.77 33.51
C ILE A 152 7.32 0.22 34.02
N SER A 153 6.26 1.02 34.03
CA SER A 153 4.97 0.61 34.59
C SER A 153 4.27 -0.48 33.77
N LYS A 154 4.35 -0.41 32.44
CA LYS A 154 3.67 -1.33 31.52
C LYS A 154 4.41 -1.45 30.19
N ILE A 155 4.30 -2.62 29.55
CA ILE A 155 4.82 -2.86 28.20
C ILE A 155 3.78 -2.35 27.21
N ILE A 156 4.03 -1.19 26.63
CA ILE A 156 3.21 -0.60 25.58
C ILE A 156 4.09 0.08 24.53
N ASN A 157 3.49 0.42 23.39
CA ASN A 157 4.15 0.92 22.19
C ASN A 157 4.58 2.40 22.31
N GLU A 158 5.50 2.68 23.24
CA GLU A 158 5.97 4.03 23.58
C GLU A 158 7.43 3.95 24.01
N ASP A 159 8.37 4.58 23.30
CA ASP A 159 9.78 4.62 23.70
C ASP A 159 9.96 5.56 24.91
N ARG A 160 10.09 5.00 26.12
CA ARG A 160 10.07 5.77 27.38
C ARG A 160 11.46 5.93 27.97
N CYS A 161 12.23 4.85 28.01
CA CYS A 161 13.57 4.81 28.60
C CYS A 161 14.69 4.64 27.57
N HIS A 162 14.36 4.14 26.38
CA HIS A 162 15.25 3.80 25.27
C HIS A 162 16.36 2.82 25.68
N LEU A 163 16.03 1.53 25.63
CA LEU A 163 17.00 0.45 25.85
C LEU A 163 17.97 0.37 24.65
N ASN A 164 19.27 0.35 24.90
CA ASN A 164 20.27 0.53 23.84
C ASN A 164 21.24 -0.64 23.64
N GLY A 165 21.23 -1.62 24.54
CA GLY A 165 22.17 -2.71 24.42
C GLY A 165 21.97 -3.80 25.45
N LEU A 166 22.32 -5.02 25.04
CA LEU A 166 22.11 -6.27 25.75
C LEU A 166 23.44 -7.00 25.92
N ALA A 167 23.80 -7.33 27.16
CA ALA A 167 24.91 -8.20 27.46
C ALA A 167 24.40 -9.58 27.84
N MET A 168 24.80 -10.58 27.06
CA MET A 168 24.63 -11.99 27.40
C MET A 168 25.79 -12.44 28.30
N ALA A 169 25.51 -13.28 29.29
CA ALA A 169 26.50 -14.01 30.08
C ALA A 169 26.05 -15.46 30.18
N ASP A 170 26.93 -16.41 29.87
CA ASP A 170 26.64 -17.84 29.88
C ASP A 170 25.33 -18.20 29.14
N GLY A 171 25.08 -17.59 27.98
CA GLY A 171 23.87 -17.85 27.18
C GLY A 171 22.55 -17.38 27.84
N GLN A 172 22.60 -16.39 28.72
CA GLN A 172 21.43 -15.75 29.33
C GLN A 172 21.55 -14.22 29.33
N PRO A 173 20.44 -13.46 29.23
CA PRO A 173 20.46 -12.01 29.33
C PRO A 173 20.85 -11.60 30.76
N ARG A 174 21.96 -10.88 30.90
CA ARG A 174 22.52 -10.53 32.22
C ARG A 174 22.44 -9.04 32.51
N TYR A 175 22.83 -8.20 31.56
CA TYR A 175 22.81 -6.75 31.73
C TYR A 175 22.18 -6.06 30.53
N VAL A 176 21.50 -4.94 30.78
CA VAL A 176 20.99 -4.05 29.72
C VAL A 176 21.39 -2.61 29.99
N THR A 177 21.57 -1.82 28.93
CA THR A 177 21.77 -0.38 29.03
C THR A 177 20.52 0.39 28.61
N ALA A 178 20.25 1.51 29.26
CA ALA A 178 19.16 2.44 28.90
C ALA A 178 19.66 3.88 28.88
N CYS A 179 19.11 4.73 28.00
CA CYS A 179 19.43 6.17 27.97
C CYS A 179 18.98 6.90 29.24
N SER A 180 17.91 6.45 29.89
CA SER A 180 17.43 7.07 31.13
C SER A 180 16.54 6.16 31.97
N ARG A 181 16.25 6.59 33.20
CA ARG A 181 15.26 5.98 34.11
C ARG A 181 13.86 6.60 33.94
N SER A 182 13.42 6.81 32.70
CA SER A 182 12.13 7.44 32.39
C SER A 182 11.04 6.39 32.13
N ASP A 183 9.83 6.64 32.64
CA ASP A 183 8.60 5.91 32.31
C ASP A 183 7.59 6.81 31.57
N ILE A 184 8.10 7.89 30.95
CA ILE A 184 7.34 8.86 30.17
C ILE A 184 7.83 8.77 28.72
N VAL A 185 6.90 8.82 27.77
CA VAL A 185 7.17 8.81 26.33
C VAL A 185 8.22 9.86 26.01
N ASP A 186 9.27 9.46 25.28
CA ASP A 186 10.38 10.28 24.87
C ASP A 186 11.20 10.94 25.99
N GLY A 187 10.88 10.67 27.27
CA GLY A 187 11.49 11.36 28.42
C GLY A 187 12.98 11.07 28.63
N TRP A 188 13.52 10.09 27.91
CA TRP A 188 14.96 9.83 27.83
C TRP A 188 15.73 10.90 27.05
N ARG A 189 15.08 11.60 26.10
CA ARG A 189 15.75 12.62 25.27
C ARG A 189 16.29 13.76 26.10
N ASP A 190 15.56 14.22 27.11
CA ASP A 190 15.99 15.33 27.98
C ASP A 190 17.07 14.92 29.00
N ARG A 191 17.31 13.61 29.15
CA ARG A 191 18.21 13.04 30.17
C ARG A 191 19.40 12.30 29.56
N ARG A 192 19.56 12.32 28.24
CA ARG A 192 20.56 11.53 27.52
C ARG A 192 22.02 11.88 27.84
N GLU A 193 22.28 13.07 28.37
CA GLU A 193 23.62 13.55 28.68
C GLU A 193 24.27 12.79 29.85
N ASN A 194 23.51 12.46 30.90
CA ASN A 194 24.01 11.82 32.12
C ASN A 194 23.00 10.87 32.81
N GLY A 195 21.82 10.66 32.23
CA GLY A 195 20.75 9.83 32.79
C GLY A 195 20.93 8.34 32.52
N GLY A 196 21.91 7.95 31.71
CA GLY A 196 22.11 6.58 31.25
C GLY A 196 22.46 5.63 32.38
N VAL A 197 21.93 4.42 32.29
CA VAL A 197 22.06 3.38 33.33
C VAL A 197 22.45 2.03 32.76
N VAL A 198 23.04 1.19 33.63
CA VAL A 198 23.23 -0.24 33.43
C VAL A 198 22.40 -0.99 34.45
N ILE A 199 21.59 -1.94 33.98
CA ILE A 199 20.63 -2.70 34.78
C ILE A 199 21.03 -4.17 34.77
N ASP A 200 21.15 -4.77 35.94
CA ASP A 200 21.21 -6.22 36.12
C ASP A 200 19.81 -6.82 35.97
N VAL A 201 19.63 -7.63 34.94
CA VAL A 201 18.33 -8.20 34.54
C VAL A 201 17.81 -9.20 35.59
N LEU A 202 18.69 -10.00 36.18
CA LEU A 202 18.28 -11.04 37.13
C LEU A 202 18.00 -10.44 38.52
N ALA A 203 18.81 -9.47 38.94
CA ALA A 203 18.61 -8.78 40.21
C ALA A 203 17.53 -7.70 40.15
N ASN A 204 17.17 -7.21 38.95
CA ASN A 204 16.37 -6.00 38.74
C ASN A 204 16.98 -4.75 39.41
N GLU A 205 18.31 -4.67 39.45
CA GLU A 205 19.03 -3.60 40.11
C GLU A 205 19.79 -2.73 39.10
N ILE A 206 19.78 -1.42 39.31
CA ILE A 206 20.66 -0.51 38.57
C ILE A 206 22.03 -0.58 39.22
N ILE A 207 23.03 -1.08 38.50
CA ILE A 207 24.39 -1.27 39.00
C ILE A 207 25.32 -0.10 38.67
N LEU A 208 24.93 0.74 37.72
CA LEU A 208 25.63 1.98 37.37
C LEU A 208 24.66 3.01 36.79
N ASP A 209 24.85 4.27 37.12
CA ASP A 209 24.17 5.43 36.52
C ASP A 209 25.17 6.53 36.14
N GLY A 210 24.69 7.66 35.62
CA GLY A 210 25.57 8.79 35.25
C GLY A 210 26.18 8.71 33.86
N LEU A 211 25.81 7.71 33.05
CA LEU A 211 26.34 7.51 31.70
C LEU A 211 25.61 8.40 30.69
N SER A 212 26.30 8.66 29.57
CA SER A 212 25.77 9.42 28.43
C SER A 212 25.48 8.45 27.29
N MET A 213 24.19 8.16 27.07
CA MET A 213 23.71 7.23 26.05
C MET A 213 24.52 5.90 25.98
N PRO A 214 24.51 5.06 27.03
CA PRO A 214 25.31 3.84 27.05
C PRO A 214 24.84 2.79 26.03
N HIS A 215 25.76 2.25 25.23
CA HIS A 215 25.48 1.28 24.15
C HIS A 215 26.32 0.00 24.27
N SER A 216 25.81 -1.05 23.60
CA SER A 216 26.52 -2.30 23.29
C SER A 216 27.30 -2.91 24.48
N PRO A 217 26.65 -3.16 25.64
CA PRO A 217 27.31 -3.79 26.76
C PRO A 217 27.65 -5.25 26.43
N ARG A 218 28.82 -5.73 26.84
CA ARG A 218 29.30 -7.10 26.64
C ARG A 218 30.04 -7.59 27.88
N VAL A 219 29.73 -8.80 28.34
CA VAL A 219 30.54 -9.46 29.37
C VAL A 219 31.73 -10.12 28.69
N TYR A 220 32.95 -9.68 29.03
CA TYR A 220 34.18 -10.22 28.46
C TYR A 220 35.32 -10.17 29.46
N ARG A 221 36.06 -11.28 29.62
CA ARG A 221 37.17 -11.45 30.58
C ARG A 221 36.81 -11.01 32.01
N ASN A 222 35.65 -11.47 32.49
CA ASN A 222 35.11 -11.17 33.83
C ASN A 222 34.90 -9.67 34.13
N LYS A 223 34.71 -8.86 33.09
CA LYS A 223 34.34 -7.44 33.18
C LYS A 223 33.12 -7.17 32.32
N LEU A 224 32.36 -6.13 32.66
CA LEU A 224 31.27 -5.63 31.83
C LEU A 224 31.77 -4.42 31.03
N TRP A 225 32.06 -4.66 29.76
CA TRP A 225 32.51 -3.63 28.82
C TRP A 225 31.33 -2.95 28.16
N LEU A 226 31.42 -1.66 27.87
CA LEU A 226 30.37 -0.90 27.21
C LEU A 226 30.90 0.40 26.60
N LEU A 227 30.06 1.02 25.79
CA LEU A 227 30.33 2.31 25.15
C LEU A 227 29.55 3.41 25.89
N ASN A 228 30.27 4.41 26.40
CA ASN A 228 29.68 5.64 26.91
C ASN A 228 29.58 6.64 25.74
N SER A 229 28.68 6.34 24.81
CA SER A 229 28.70 6.88 23.45
C SER A 229 28.57 8.39 23.37
N GLY A 230 27.76 9.00 24.24
CA GLY A 230 27.61 10.46 24.29
C GLY A 230 28.86 11.21 24.77
N LYS A 231 29.87 10.49 25.30
CA LYS A 231 31.19 11.02 25.64
C LYS A 231 32.31 10.49 24.73
N GLY A 232 32.02 9.58 23.80
CA GLY A 232 33.01 8.92 22.95
C GLY A 232 34.00 8.06 23.72
N GLU A 233 33.56 7.35 24.77
CA GLU A 233 34.46 6.54 25.60
C GLU A 233 34.14 5.05 25.48
N PHE A 234 35.19 4.25 25.30
CA PHE A 234 35.17 2.80 25.50
C PHE A 234 35.75 2.48 26.87
N GLY A 235 35.10 1.61 27.63
CA GLY A 235 35.53 1.28 28.98
C GLY A 235 34.77 0.11 29.58
N TYR A 236 34.98 -0.11 30.88
CA TYR A 236 34.37 -1.22 31.59
C TYR A 236 33.91 -0.86 33.00
N ILE A 237 33.11 -1.76 33.54
CA ILE A 237 32.72 -1.83 34.94
C ILE A 237 33.32 -3.14 35.46
N GLU A 238 34.04 -3.05 36.58
CA GLU A 238 34.51 -4.25 37.27
C GLU A 238 33.29 -5.07 37.73
N LEU A 239 33.31 -6.38 37.55
CA LEU A 239 32.24 -7.23 38.09
C LEU A 239 32.64 -7.67 39.50
N ALA A 240 31.71 -7.61 40.46
CA ALA A 240 31.99 -8.02 41.83
C ALA A 240 32.46 -9.48 41.84
N ASN A 241 33.65 -9.71 42.42
CA ASN A 241 34.14 -11.06 42.64
C ASN A 241 33.26 -11.73 43.70
N PRO A 242 32.67 -12.91 43.46
CA PRO A 242 31.80 -13.59 44.44
C PRO A 242 32.48 -13.92 45.78
N LYS A 243 33.81 -13.76 45.89
CA LYS A 243 34.58 -13.88 47.14
C LYS A 243 34.83 -12.54 47.88
N SER A 244 34.40 -11.40 47.33
CA SER A 244 34.61 -10.07 47.88
C SER A 244 33.39 -9.60 48.68
N LYS A 245 33.59 -9.08 49.90
CA LYS A 245 32.55 -8.41 50.71
C LYS A 245 32.30 -6.95 50.30
N ILE A 246 32.94 -6.45 49.23
CA ILE A 246 32.81 -5.07 48.76
C ILE A 246 31.63 -4.99 47.77
N GLN A 247 30.70 -4.08 48.02
CA GLN A 247 29.57 -3.75 47.13
C GLN A 247 30.04 -3.45 45.70
N ASN A 248 29.18 -3.76 44.72
CA ASN A 248 29.41 -3.52 43.28
C ASN A 248 30.17 -2.21 43.01
N PRO A 249 31.22 -2.23 42.17
CA PRO A 249 31.97 -1.02 41.84
C PRO A 249 31.09 -0.02 41.09
N LYS A 250 30.96 1.18 41.64
CA LYS A 250 29.99 2.20 41.21
C LYS A 250 30.48 3.12 40.10
N SER A 251 31.56 2.77 39.39
CA SER A 251 32.22 3.70 38.46
C SER A 251 32.62 3.03 37.16
N PHE A 252 32.27 3.68 36.05
CA PHE A 252 32.80 3.38 34.73
C PHE A 252 34.29 3.75 34.64
N GLN A 253 35.10 2.82 34.17
CA GLN A 253 36.54 2.99 33.95
C GLN A 253 36.79 3.21 32.45
N PRO A 254 37.04 4.45 31.98
CA PRO A 254 37.35 4.71 30.59
C PRO A 254 38.73 4.13 30.24
N VAL A 255 38.81 3.42 29.11
CA VAL A 255 40.04 2.80 28.59
C VAL A 255 40.55 3.56 27.37
N ALA A 256 39.67 3.94 26.47
CA ALA A 256 40.05 4.62 25.22
C ALA A 256 39.02 5.66 24.78
N PHE A 257 39.50 6.71 24.12
CA PHE A 257 38.65 7.70 23.46
C PHE A 257 38.40 7.31 22.00
N CYS A 258 37.14 7.36 21.60
CA CYS A 258 36.63 7.04 20.29
C CYS A 258 36.19 8.35 19.60
N PRO A 259 36.87 8.81 18.53
CA PRO A 259 36.58 10.08 17.86
C PRO A 259 35.34 9.99 16.96
N GLY A 260 34.18 9.81 17.59
CA GLY A 260 32.88 9.63 16.95
C GLY A 260 31.85 9.09 17.94
N TYR A 261 30.60 9.01 17.51
CA TYR A 261 29.56 8.40 18.30
C TYR A 261 29.74 6.87 18.25
N ALA A 262 30.24 6.28 19.34
CA ALA A 262 30.55 4.85 19.39
C ALA A 262 29.28 3.98 19.50
N ARG A 263 29.10 3.03 18.59
CA ARG A 263 28.02 2.03 18.59
C ARG A 263 28.50 0.73 17.98
N GLY A 264 28.04 -0.39 18.52
CA GLY A 264 28.51 -1.71 18.15
C GLY A 264 29.84 -2.03 18.84
N LEU A 265 29.87 -3.17 19.51
CA LEU A 265 31.03 -3.65 20.26
C LEU A 265 31.14 -5.16 20.12
N ALA A 266 32.29 -5.60 19.61
CA ALA A 266 32.68 -7.00 19.56
C ALA A 266 34.09 -7.20 20.11
N PHE A 267 34.40 -8.44 20.47
CA PHE A 267 35.70 -8.82 21.02
C PHE A 267 36.32 -9.95 20.21
N TRP A 268 37.63 -9.88 20.05
CA TRP A 268 38.44 -10.98 19.54
C TRP A 268 39.76 -11.03 20.30
N GLU A 269 39.97 -12.09 21.06
CA GLU A 269 41.18 -12.27 21.88
C GLU A 269 41.50 -11.05 22.75
N ASN A 270 42.60 -10.34 22.47
CA ASN A 270 43.03 -9.16 23.22
C ASN A 270 42.47 -7.84 22.67
N TYR A 271 41.55 -7.88 21.71
CA TYR A 271 41.10 -6.69 20.98
C TYR A 271 39.60 -6.43 21.16
N ALA A 272 39.24 -5.16 21.33
CA ALA A 272 37.89 -4.66 21.10
C ALA A 272 37.77 -4.07 19.70
N ILE A 273 36.68 -4.41 19.01
CA ILE A 273 36.31 -3.85 17.71
C ILE A 273 35.07 -2.98 17.93
N ILE A 274 35.19 -1.69 17.58
CA ILE A 274 34.19 -0.68 17.91
C ILE A 274 33.74 0.04 16.65
N GLY A 275 32.43 0.15 16.44
CA GLY A 275 31.86 0.97 15.38
C GLY A 275 31.76 2.44 15.77
N LEU A 276 32.05 3.32 14.82
CA LEU A 276 31.96 4.77 14.97
C LEU A 276 30.99 5.35 13.94
N SER A 277 30.16 6.28 14.41
CA SER A 277 29.24 7.06 13.61
C SER A 277 29.55 8.55 13.72
N LYS A 278 29.29 9.30 12.64
CA LYS A 278 29.30 10.76 12.69
C LYS A 278 28.04 11.28 13.39
N PRO A 279 28.11 12.40 14.12
CA PRO A 279 26.92 13.09 14.63
C PRO A 279 25.99 13.51 13.47
N ARG A 280 24.67 13.45 13.67
CA ARG A 280 23.69 13.88 12.67
C ARG A 280 23.62 15.40 12.60
N GLY A 281 23.86 15.98 11.42
CA GLY A 281 23.62 17.40 11.18
C GLY A 281 22.12 17.71 11.19
N GLY A 282 21.64 18.39 12.24
CA GLY A 282 20.26 18.88 12.34
C GLY A 282 19.29 18.10 13.24
N ASP A 283 19.71 16.97 13.83
CA ASP A 283 18.89 16.21 14.78
C ASP A 283 19.15 16.68 16.22
N ARG A 284 18.13 17.24 16.88
CA ARG A 284 18.20 17.71 18.28
C ARG A 284 18.57 16.59 19.27
N SER A 285 18.46 15.32 18.87
CA SER A 285 18.73 14.16 19.73
C SER A 285 20.22 13.87 19.92
N PHE A 286 21.08 14.38 19.03
CA PHE A 286 22.54 14.14 19.06
C PHE A 286 23.38 15.41 19.24
N SER A 287 22.75 16.58 19.26
CA SER A 287 23.39 17.86 19.58
C SER A 287 23.50 18.09 21.10
N GLY A 288 24.56 18.78 21.54
CA GLY A 288 24.74 19.18 22.94
C GLY A 288 25.22 18.06 23.86
N LEU A 289 25.92 17.06 23.32
CA LEU A 289 26.59 16.01 24.08
C LEU A 289 28.08 16.37 24.30
N ALA A 290 28.66 15.94 25.42
CA ALA A 290 30.05 16.20 25.77
C ALA A 290 31.09 15.66 24.76
N LEU A 291 30.68 14.81 23.80
CA LEU A 291 31.51 14.37 22.69
C LEU A 291 32.05 15.53 21.85
N GLU A 292 31.24 16.56 21.55
CA GLU A 292 31.67 17.70 20.73
C GLU A 292 32.81 18.47 21.40
N GLU A 293 32.67 18.75 22.70
CA GLU A 293 33.70 19.41 23.51
C GLU A 293 34.98 18.56 23.59
N LYS A 294 34.86 17.24 23.74
CA LYS A 294 36.01 16.32 23.81
C LYS A 294 36.74 16.16 22.49
N LEU A 295 36.01 16.16 21.37
CA LEU A 295 36.58 16.17 20.03
C LEU A 295 37.38 17.45 19.80
N ALA A 296 36.80 18.61 20.13
CA ALA A 296 37.48 19.90 20.05
C ALA A 296 38.73 19.97 20.95
N ALA A 297 38.63 19.51 22.21
CA ALA A 297 39.74 19.50 23.16
C ALA A 297 40.91 18.57 22.74
N LYS A 298 40.65 17.59 21.86
CA LYS A 298 41.64 16.65 21.33
C LYS A 298 42.04 16.93 19.89
N ASP A 299 41.62 18.06 19.31
CA ASP A 299 41.85 18.43 17.91
C ASP A 299 41.50 17.29 16.93
N ALA A 300 40.33 16.69 17.15
CA ALA A 300 39.87 15.52 16.40
C ALA A 300 38.55 15.77 15.70
N GLU A 301 38.46 15.39 14.41
CA GLU A 301 37.21 15.37 13.67
C GLU A 301 36.42 14.07 13.92
N PRO A 302 35.07 14.12 13.91
CA PRO A 302 34.24 12.93 14.03
C PRO A 302 34.36 12.00 12.81
N ARG A 303 34.51 10.70 13.06
CA ARG A 303 34.76 9.67 12.03
C ARG A 303 33.63 8.65 11.96
N CYS A 304 33.43 8.09 10.76
CA CYS A 304 32.60 6.91 10.54
C CYS A 304 33.50 5.72 10.17
N GLY A 305 33.32 4.54 10.77
CA GLY A 305 34.16 3.37 10.52
C GLY A 305 34.38 2.48 11.74
N LEU A 306 35.45 1.69 11.74
CA LEU A 306 35.80 0.74 12.80
C LEU A 306 37.13 1.11 13.48
N LEU A 307 37.20 0.92 14.79
CA LEU A 307 38.46 0.95 15.56
C LEU A 307 38.77 -0.42 16.15
N VAL A 308 40.05 -0.78 16.16
CA VAL A 308 40.58 -1.94 16.86
C VAL A 308 41.43 -1.44 18.02
N ILE A 309 41.03 -1.78 19.24
CA ILE A 309 41.66 -1.32 20.49
C ILE A 309 42.24 -2.52 21.23
N ASP A 310 43.52 -2.45 21.56
CA ASP A 310 44.17 -3.45 22.41
C ASP A 310 43.71 -3.26 23.87
N LEU A 311 43.17 -4.31 24.48
CA LEU A 311 42.58 -4.28 25.81
C LEU A 311 43.59 -4.14 26.95
N ASN A 312 44.84 -4.51 26.72
CA ASN A 312 45.89 -4.45 27.73
C ASN A 312 46.46 -3.03 27.83
N THR A 313 46.54 -2.33 26.70
CA THR A 313 47.16 -0.99 26.60
C THR A 313 46.14 0.14 26.49
N GLY A 314 44.94 -0.13 25.99
CA GLY A 314 43.95 0.89 25.62
C GLY A 314 44.28 1.64 24.33
N ALA A 315 45.34 1.25 23.61
CA ALA A 315 45.74 1.89 22.37
C ALA A 315 44.89 1.42 21.18
N THR A 316 44.51 2.36 20.31
CA THR A 316 43.98 2.04 18.98
C THR A 316 45.13 1.51 18.12
N VAL A 317 45.12 0.22 17.81
CA VAL A 317 46.18 -0.46 17.05
C VAL A 317 45.88 -0.49 15.56
N HIS A 318 44.61 -0.55 15.16
CA HIS A 318 44.18 -0.48 13.76
C HIS A 318 42.86 0.27 13.60
N TRP A 319 42.58 0.75 12.40
CA TRP A 319 41.35 1.45 12.06
C TRP A 319 40.95 1.26 10.60
N LEU A 320 39.64 1.34 10.37
CA LEU A 320 39.01 1.41 9.06
C LEU A 320 38.07 2.61 9.05
N ARG A 321 38.20 3.51 8.08
CA ARG A 321 37.41 4.71 7.87
C ARG A 321 36.55 4.56 6.63
N ILE A 322 35.31 5.04 6.73
CA ILE A 322 34.33 5.03 5.65
C ILE A 322 33.99 6.49 5.32
N GLU A 323 34.16 6.85 4.05
CA GLU A 323 33.82 8.17 3.51
C GLU A 323 32.72 8.09 2.46
N GLY A 324 31.95 9.16 2.31
CA GLY A 324 30.80 9.23 1.40
C GLY A 324 29.46 9.07 2.12
N ALA A 325 28.53 8.33 1.51
CA ALA A 325 27.12 8.27 1.93
C ALA A 325 26.87 7.55 3.26
N ILE A 326 27.80 6.69 3.72
CA ILE A 326 27.68 6.00 5.01
C ILE A 326 28.28 6.90 6.10
N THR A 327 27.41 7.41 6.97
CA THR A 327 27.82 8.24 8.10
C THR A 327 27.43 7.65 9.46
N GLU A 328 26.65 6.57 9.47
CA GLU A 328 26.09 5.96 10.68
C GLU A 328 26.18 4.43 10.63
N LEU A 329 27.07 3.87 11.45
CA LEU A 329 27.10 2.46 11.83
C LEU A 329 26.19 2.21 13.04
N TYR A 330 25.76 0.96 13.20
CA TYR A 330 24.86 0.59 14.29
C TYR A 330 25.40 -0.53 15.18
N ASP A 331 25.70 -1.70 14.63
CA ASP A 331 26.27 -2.81 15.39
C ASP A 331 27.43 -3.48 14.64
N VAL A 332 28.27 -4.22 15.37
CA VAL A 332 29.50 -4.86 14.88
C VAL A 332 29.62 -6.28 15.41
N GLY A 333 30.05 -7.21 14.56
CA GLY A 333 30.33 -8.60 14.91
C GLY A 333 31.62 -9.12 14.29
N VAL A 334 32.20 -10.15 14.91
CA VAL A 334 33.41 -10.86 14.43
C VAL A 334 32.99 -12.20 13.85
N LEU A 335 33.64 -12.61 12.76
CA LEU A 335 33.46 -13.88 12.07
C LEU A 335 34.77 -14.69 12.16
N PRO A 336 34.91 -15.58 13.17
CA PRO A 336 36.12 -16.36 13.39
C PRO A 336 36.36 -17.39 12.27
N GLY A 337 37.60 -17.54 11.83
CA GLY A 337 37.99 -18.51 10.80
C GLY A 337 37.44 -18.21 9.42
N VAL A 338 36.88 -17.02 9.20
CA VAL A 338 36.29 -16.60 7.92
C VAL A 338 37.23 -15.59 7.27
N ARG A 339 37.60 -15.85 6.01
CA ARG A 339 38.52 -15.00 5.25
C ARG A 339 37.80 -14.02 4.33
N ARG A 340 36.76 -14.46 3.62
CA ARG A 340 36.06 -13.65 2.62
C ARG A 340 34.56 -13.99 2.58
N PRO A 341 33.76 -13.36 3.46
CA PRO A 341 32.32 -13.63 3.56
C PRO A 341 31.48 -12.85 2.52
N MET A 342 30.35 -13.44 2.13
CA MET A 342 29.27 -12.76 1.40
C MET A 342 27.89 -13.20 1.88
N ALA A 343 26.85 -12.44 1.50
CA ALA A 343 25.45 -12.77 1.80
C ALA A 343 24.52 -12.57 0.60
N LEU A 344 23.55 -13.45 0.43
CA LEU A 344 22.47 -13.27 -0.54
C LEU A 344 21.32 -12.45 0.06
N GLY A 345 20.56 -11.78 -0.80
CA GLY A 345 19.33 -11.08 -0.42
C GLY A 345 18.18 -11.43 -1.34
N PHE A 346 16.99 -10.92 -1.02
CA PHE A 346 15.72 -11.36 -1.61
C PHE A 346 15.43 -10.89 -3.04
N LYS A 347 16.34 -10.18 -3.70
CA LYS A 347 16.06 -9.45 -4.95
C LYS A 347 17.03 -9.78 -6.08
N THR A 348 17.84 -10.83 -5.93
CA THR A 348 18.85 -11.16 -6.94
C THR A 348 18.58 -12.56 -7.51
N PRO A 349 18.76 -12.78 -8.83
CA PRO A 349 18.50 -14.08 -9.46
C PRO A 349 19.24 -15.25 -8.80
N GLU A 350 20.38 -14.99 -8.16
CA GLU A 350 21.20 -16.01 -7.49
C GLU A 350 20.46 -16.69 -6.34
N ILE A 351 19.58 -15.98 -5.61
CA ILE A 351 18.79 -16.60 -4.53
C ILE A 351 17.65 -17.49 -5.09
N GLU A 352 17.17 -17.21 -6.31
CA GLU A 352 16.13 -18.01 -6.98
C GLU A 352 16.67 -19.35 -7.46
N GLN A 353 17.95 -19.39 -7.84
CA GLN A 353 18.61 -20.56 -8.43
C GLN A 353 19.35 -21.42 -7.40
N LEU A 354 19.74 -20.86 -6.25
CA LEU A 354 20.53 -21.55 -5.25
C LEU A 354 19.66 -22.38 -4.29
N ILE A 355 19.40 -23.63 -4.68
CA ILE A 355 18.72 -24.63 -3.86
C ILE A 355 19.75 -25.47 -3.10
N THR A 356 19.65 -25.52 -1.78
CA THR A 356 20.50 -26.35 -0.91
C THR A 356 19.64 -27.46 -0.31
N LEU A 357 20.07 -28.71 -0.45
CA LEU A 357 19.36 -29.88 0.07
C LEU A 357 20.22 -30.56 1.13
N ASP A 358 19.60 -31.03 2.19
CA ASP A 358 20.26 -31.94 3.13
C ASP A 358 20.63 -33.24 2.42
N ALA A 359 21.71 -33.88 2.87
CA ALA A 359 22.08 -35.20 2.36
C ALA A 359 20.93 -36.18 2.60
N ILE A 360 20.46 -36.85 1.54
CA ILE A 360 19.47 -37.90 1.65
C ILE A 360 20.13 -39.06 2.42
N ALA A 361 19.76 -39.23 3.69
CA ALA A 361 20.16 -40.41 4.43
C ALA A 361 19.58 -41.65 3.73
N PRO A 362 20.38 -42.70 3.48
CA PRO A 362 19.87 -43.92 2.86
C PRO A 362 18.75 -44.50 3.73
N ILE A 363 17.57 -44.67 3.13
CA ILE A 363 16.46 -45.38 3.75
C ILE A 363 16.93 -46.81 3.98
N SER A 364 17.09 -47.21 5.24
CA SER A 364 17.34 -48.61 5.60
C SER A 364 16.07 -49.42 5.30
N VAL A 365 16.03 -50.04 4.13
CA VAL A 365 14.98 -50.99 3.75
C VAL A 365 15.21 -52.27 4.54
N SER A 366 14.45 -52.47 5.62
CA SER A 366 14.29 -53.81 6.21
C SER A 366 13.17 -54.54 5.46
N ALA A 367 13.50 -55.72 4.93
CA ALA A 367 12.58 -56.54 4.14
C ALA A 367 11.41 -57.06 5.01
N PRO A 368 10.22 -57.31 4.41
CA PRO A 368 9.06 -57.79 5.15
C PRO A 368 9.21 -59.28 5.45
N THR A 369 9.19 -59.64 6.74
CA THR A 369 8.98 -61.03 7.18
C THR A 369 7.66 -61.17 7.93
N SER A 370 7.00 -62.26 7.54
CA SER A 370 5.65 -62.72 7.85
C SER A 370 5.36 -63.05 9.32
N ALA A 371 4.06 -63.00 9.63
CA ALA A 371 3.30 -63.84 10.58
C ALA A 371 2.76 -63.14 11.86
N GLY A 372 1.46 -62.87 11.85
CA GLY A 372 0.46 -63.68 12.56
C GLY A 372 0.55 -63.82 14.09
N ALA A 373 -0.41 -63.17 14.76
CA ALA A 373 -1.19 -63.62 15.93
C ALA A 373 -0.48 -64.01 17.25
N SER A 374 -0.85 -63.31 18.32
CA SER A 374 -1.71 -63.81 19.42
C SER A 374 -1.31 -63.32 20.82
N LEU A 375 -2.36 -63.15 21.62
CA LEU A 375 -2.46 -63.08 23.08
C LEU A 375 -1.24 -63.60 23.87
N SER A 376 -0.94 -62.97 25.02
CA SER A 376 -1.22 -63.56 26.35
C SER A 376 -0.45 -62.88 27.47
N ASN A 377 -1.11 -62.87 28.63
CA ASN A 377 -0.57 -62.50 29.93
C ASN A 377 0.42 -63.54 30.48
N SER A 378 1.19 -63.05 31.44
CA SER A 378 1.81 -63.74 32.58
C SER A 378 3.00 -64.70 32.32
N THR A 379 4.19 -64.12 32.51
CA THR A 379 5.24 -64.50 33.48
C THR A 379 5.28 -65.93 34.06
N THR A 380 6.49 -66.53 34.08
CA THR A 380 7.20 -66.94 35.32
C THR A 380 8.62 -67.52 35.12
N ASN A 381 9.54 -67.05 35.99
CA ASN A 381 10.60 -67.76 36.75
C ASN A 381 11.78 -68.50 36.11
N LYS A 382 13.00 -68.00 36.45
CA LYS A 382 14.09 -68.57 37.30
C LYS A 382 15.31 -67.62 37.12
N GLY A 383 16.22 -67.30 38.05
CA GLY A 383 16.57 -67.81 39.37
C GLY A 383 18.11 -67.89 39.51
N LYS A 384 18.71 -67.09 40.42
CA LYS A 384 19.88 -67.33 41.31
C LYS A 384 21.20 -67.81 40.65
N ASP A 385 22.27 -67.02 40.48
CA ASP A 385 23.12 -66.38 41.51
C ASP A 385 22.63 -65.07 42.17
N ILE A 386 23.24 -64.78 43.32
CA ILE A 386 22.56 -64.52 44.61
C ILE A 386 23.19 -63.31 45.29
N ILE A 387 22.38 -62.49 45.97
CA ILE A 387 22.47 -62.13 47.41
C ILE A 387 21.36 -61.12 47.73
N GLN A 388 20.54 -61.51 48.71
CA GLN A 388 19.74 -60.70 49.64
C GLN A 388 18.58 -59.81 49.11
N ALA A 389 17.40 -60.22 49.57
CA ALA A 389 16.20 -59.44 49.88
C ALA A 389 16.51 -58.27 50.87
N PRO A 390 15.55 -57.40 51.29
CA PRO A 390 14.10 -57.59 51.20
C PRO A 390 13.23 -56.31 51.02
N GLN A 391 11.91 -56.55 50.90
CA GLN A 391 10.81 -55.78 51.53
C GLN A 391 10.56 -54.35 51.02
N SER A 392 9.34 -53.78 51.04
CA SER A 392 8.04 -54.15 51.58
C SER A 392 7.02 -53.08 51.16
N CYS A 393 5.75 -53.51 51.13
CA CYS A 393 4.56 -52.89 51.72
C CYS A 393 4.32 -51.37 51.69
N ALA A 394 3.00 -51.14 51.60
CA ALA A 394 2.22 -50.15 52.34
C ALA A 394 2.08 -48.76 51.71
N ASP A 395 0.97 -48.06 51.89
CA ASP A 395 -0.43 -48.31 52.26
C ASP A 395 -1.03 -46.89 52.35
N LEU A 396 -2.34 -46.80 52.54
CA LEU A 396 -3.09 -45.63 53.02
C LEU A 396 -3.34 -44.51 51.98
N SER A 397 -4.54 -44.39 51.38
CA SER A 397 -5.88 -44.19 51.92
C SER A 397 -6.21 -42.76 52.32
N ILE A 398 -7.50 -42.43 52.11
CA ILE A 398 -8.35 -41.50 52.87
C ILE A 398 -8.56 -40.08 52.30
N ARG A 399 -9.77 -39.98 51.72
CA ARG A 399 -10.84 -38.97 51.93
C ARG A 399 -10.95 -37.75 51.02
N SER A 400 -11.97 -37.86 50.17
CA SER A 400 -13.01 -36.85 49.88
C SER A 400 -13.61 -36.22 51.15
N PRO A 401 -14.27 -35.05 51.05
CA PRO A 401 -15.71 -35.04 50.69
C PRO A 401 -16.02 -33.94 49.63
N LYS A 402 -16.77 -34.16 48.53
CA LYS A 402 -18.25 -34.27 48.37
C LYS A 402 -19.03 -33.28 49.25
N LYS A 403 -19.73 -32.29 48.71
CA LYS A 403 -21.14 -32.28 48.20
C LYS A 403 -21.70 -30.91 48.66
N ASP A 404 -22.69 -30.22 48.11
CA ASP A 404 -23.80 -30.48 47.20
C ASP A 404 -24.41 -29.08 46.82
N PRO A 405 -25.53 -28.98 46.06
CA PRO A 405 -25.80 -27.90 45.11
C PRO A 405 -27.16 -27.18 45.35
N SER A 406 -27.67 -26.51 44.30
CA SER A 406 -29.08 -26.06 44.06
C SER A 406 -29.48 -24.72 44.72
N LEU A 407 -30.42 -23.89 44.24
CA LEU A 407 -31.39 -23.83 43.13
C LEU A 407 -32.04 -22.41 43.13
N LEU A 408 -32.95 -22.12 42.16
CA LEU A 408 -33.98 -21.03 42.05
C LEU A 408 -33.59 -19.80 41.17
N SER A 409 -34.10 -19.66 39.92
CA SER A 409 -35.46 -19.24 39.42
C SER A 409 -35.68 -17.71 39.50
N ALA A 410 -35.69 -16.97 38.39
CA ALA A 410 -36.81 -16.68 37.45
C ALA A 410 -37.71 -15.50 37.88
N GLU A 411 -37.74 -14.44 37.05
CA GLU A 411 -38.78 -13.41 36.80
C GLU A 411 -38.03 -12.24 36.09
N GLY A 412 -38.38 -11.73 34.91
CA GLY A 412 -39.69 -11.51 34.32
C GLY A 412 -39.98 -10.01 34.34
N LEU A 413 -39.76 -9.30 33.23
CA LEU A 413 -40.45 -8.04 32.91
C LEU A 413 -40.25 -7.68 31.44
N ALA A 414 -41.35 -7.85 30.70
CA ALA A 414 -41.56 -7.34 29.36
C ALA A 414 -41.86 -5.83 29.42
N VAL A 415 -41.29 -5.05 28.49
CA VAL A 415 -41.90 -3.80 28.02
C VAL A 415 -41.68 -3.70 26.50
N SER A 416 -42.80 -3.62 25.79
CA SER A 416 -42.95 -3.44 24.34
C SER A 416 -42.49 -2.04 23.86
N PRO A 417 -42.35 -1.82 22.55
CA PRO A 417 -41.61 -0.69 21.97
C PRO A 417 -42.49 0.56 21.80
N PRO A 418 -41.91 1.75 21.58
CA PRO A 418 -42.63 2.83 20.93
C PRO A 418 -42.18 2.96 19.46
N GLU A 419 -43.10 2.69 18.53
CA GLU A 419 -43.12 3.37 17.22
C GLU A 419 -43.73 4.80 17.40
N PRO A 420 -43.96 5.58 16.33
CA PRO A 420 -43.01 6.54 15.77
C PRO A 420 -43.52 7.97 15.95
N ILE A 421 -42.65 8.93 16.31
CA ILE A 421 -43.01 10.34 16.20
C ILE A 421 -42.50 10.86 14.86
N ILE A 422 -43.44 10.91 13.91
CA ILE A 422 -43.38 11.72 12.71
C ILE A 422 -43.18 13.18 13.13
N ARG A 423 -42.03 13.77 12.81
CA ARG A 423 -41.92 15.22 12.61
C ARG A 423 -41.44 15.50 11.20
N LYS A 424 -42.28 16.29 10.54
CA LYS A 424 -42.26 16.70 9.15
C LYS A 424 -40.99 17.43 8.77
N GLU A 425 -40.64 17.18 7.51
CA GLU A 425 -39.80 17.93 6.58
C GLU A 425 -39.69 19.44 6.82
N LYS A 426 -38.45 19.93 6.69
CA LYS A 426 -37.98 21.21 6.12
C LYS A 426 -36.49 21.32 6.52
N GLU A 427 -35.49 21.55 5.69
CA GLU A 427 -35.33 22.02 4.32
C GLU A 427 -33.99 21.42 3.80
N ILE A 428 -34.00 20.64 2.72
CA ILE A 428 -33.40 20.96 1.40
C ILE A 428 -32.40 22.12 1.47
N GLY A 429 -31.13 21.81 1.77
CA GLY A 429 -30.02 22.77 1.78
C GLY A 429 -28.62 22.17 1.61
N ASP A 430 -28.41 20.88 1.88
CA ASP A 430 -27.05 20.29 1.95
C ASP A 430 -26.68 19.30 0.82
N ILE A 431 -27.55 19.13 -0.19
CA ILE A 431 -27.33 18.17 -1.28
C ILE A 431 -26.26 18.64 -2.30
N LEU A 432 -25.86 19.92 -2.27
CA LEU A 432 -24.83 20.45 -3.17
C LEU A 432 -23.39 20.28 -2.66
N LYS A 433 -23.16 19.97 -1.38
CA LYS A 433 -21.79 19.78 -0.83
C LYS A 433 -21.26 18.35 -0.93
N PHE A 434 -22.13 17.36 -1.11
CA PHE A 434 -21.72 15.94 -1.07
C PHE A 434 -21.13 15.43 -2.40
N ASN A 435 -21.45 16.07 -3.54
CA ASN A 435 -20.97 15.65 -4.86
C ASN A 435 -19.48 15.99 -5.16
N LEU A 436 -18.83 16.79 -4.31
CA LEU A 436 -17.39 17.08 -4.41
C LEU A 436 -16.50 15.92 -3.90
N MET A 437 -16.99 15.08 -2.97
CA MET A 437 -16.16 14.06 -2.30
C MET A 437 -15.77 12.86 -3.16
N LEU A 438 -16.48 12.57 -4.25
CA LEU A 438 -16.31 11.31 -5.01
C LEU A 438 -15.31 11.41 -6.17
N ARG A 439 -14.73 12.60 -6.39
CA ARG A 439 -13.87 12.89 -7.54
C ARG A 439 -12.56 13.56 -7.13
N TYR A 440 -12.55 14.12 -5.93
CA TYR A 440 -11.42 14.44 -5.06
C TYR A 440 -11.91 14.26 -3.61
N PRO A 441 -11.52 13.22 -2.85
CA PRO A 441 -11.80 13.24 -1.41
C PRO A 441 -11.03 14.37 -0.67
N TYR A 442 -10.16 15.10 -1.38
CA TYR A 442 -9.02 15.86 -0.85
C TYR A 442 -9.22 17.36 -0.61
N ILE A 443 -10.46 17.88 -0.56
CA ILE A 443 -10.70 19.33 -0.38
C ILE A 443 -11.34 19.71 0.97
N PHE A 444 -11.78 18.76 1.81
CA PHE A 444 -12.35 19.11 3.11
C PHE A 444 -11.94 18.18 4.25
N SER A 445 -11.05 18.68 5.11
CA SER A 445 -11.16 18.49 6.56
C SER A 445 -10.62 19.72 7.28
N ALA A 446 -11.47 20.72 7.48
CA ALA A 446 -11.26 21.66 8.56
C ALA A 446 -11.87 21.04 9.82
N THR A 447 -11.08 20.29 10.60
CA THR A 447 -11.42 19.88 11.96
C THR A 447 -10.51 20.58 12.98
N PRO A 448 -11.04 20.90 14.18
CA PRO A 448 -10.48 21.94 15.04
C PRO A 448 -9.28 21.43 15.84
N GLN A 449 -8.08 21.71 15.36
CA GLN A 449 -6.87 21.77 16.19
C GLN A 449 -6.29 23.19 16.15
N LEU A 450 -6.96 24.10 16.86
CA LEU A 450 -6.34 25.35 17.30
C LEU A 450 -6.06 25.22 18.80
N VAL A 451 -4.95 24.59 19.16
CA VAL A 451 -4.40 24.68 20.52
C VAL A 451 -2.96 25.22 20.56
N GLU A 452 -2.25 25.44 19.45
CA GLU A 452 -0.82 25.80 19.54
C GLU A 452 -0.34 27.10 18.85
N LEU A 453 -1.23 28.00 18.42
CA LEU A 453 -0.81 29.28 17.81
C LEU A 453 -1.33 30.55 18.49
N ALA A 454 -1.75 30.46 19.75
CA ALA A 454 -2.16 31.64 20.55
C ALA A 454 -1.30 31.88 21.80
N SER A 455 -0.07 31.35 21.85
CA SER A 455 0.85 31.55 22.98
C SER A 455 2.09 32.40 22.66
N ASN A 456 2.27 32.88 21.42
CA ASN A 456 3.46 33.66 21.03
C ASN A 456 3.20 35.08 20.47
N SER A 457 2.08 35.72 20.86
CA SER A 457 1.85 37.14 20.54
C SER A 457 1.36 38.00 21.71
N GLU A 458 1.73 37.66 22.95
CA GLU A 458 1.63 38.58 24.12
C GLU A 458 2.94 39.35 24.37
N GLY A 459 3.59 39.76 23.29
CA GLY A 459 4.88 40.46 23.31
C GLY A 459 4.81 41.95 23.03
N ILE A 460 3.68 42.65 23.26
CA ILE A 460 3.62 44.12 23.09
C ILE A 460 2.70 44.73 24.15
N PHE A 461 3.19 44.92 25.38
CA PHE A 461 2.83 46.04 26.28
C PHE A 461 3.88 46.11 27.40
N LYS A 462 5.07 46.61 27.06
CA LYS A 462 6.08 47.10 28.03
C LYS A 462 6.42 48.54 27.69
N THR A 463 5.75 49.48 28.34
CA THR A 463 6.14 50.87 28.65
C THR A 463 5.01 51.41 29.53
N SER A 464 5.16 52.22 30.58
CA SER A 464 6.28 52.82 31.29
C SER A 464 5.70 53.21 32.67
N ARG A 465 6.45 53.00 33.75
CA ARG A 465 6.13 53.59 35.06
C ARG A 465 6.71 55.02 35.11
N GLN A 466 6.04 55.87 35.87
CA GLN A 466 6.33 57.26 36.26
C GLN A 466 5.76 58.37 35.37
N SER A 467 4.65 58.95 35.81
CA SER A 467 4.59 60.39 36.09
C SER A 467 3.41 60.72 37.00
N SER A 468 3.71 61.50 38.03
CA SER A 468 2.85 62.07 39.05
C SER A 468 1.95 63.15 38.47
N VAL A 469 0.65 63.23 38.82
CA VAL A 469 -0.09 64.50 39.04
C VAL A 469 -1.38 64.28 39.85
N LYS A 470 -1.42 64.93 41.02
CA LYS A 470 -2.48 65.65 41.78
C LYS A 470 -3.90 65.06 41.99
N LYS A 471 -4.25 64.99 43.29
CA LYS A 471 -5.62 65.07 43.84
C LYS A 471 -6.26 66.44 43.59
N LEU A 472 -7.57 66.45 43.31
CA LEU A 472 -8.52 67.47 43.74
C LEU A 472 -9.83 66.79 44.23
N PRO A 473 -10.55 67.34 45.21
CA PRO A 473 -11.54 66.61 46.00
C PRO A 473 -13.01 66.91 45.63
N GLY A 474 -13.87 65.94 45.92
CA GLY A 474 -15.27 66.16 46.33
C GLY A 474 -16.33 66.11 45.23
N GLN A 475 -17.09 65.01 45.20
CA GLN A 475 -18.57 65.04 45.13
C GLN A 475 -19.20 63.65 45.37
N SER A 476 -20.12 63.63 46.34
CA SER A 476 -21.19 62.67 46.69
C SER A 476 -21.00 61.18 46.42
N THR A 477 -20.68 60.46 47.50
CA THR A 477 -20.89 59.02 47.68
C THR A 477 -22.37 58.72 47.94
N ASN A 478 -23.05 58.03 47.02
CA ASN A 478 -24.06 56.99 47.34
C ASN A 478 -24.66 56.20 46.17
N SER A 479 -24.13 56.29 44.93
CA SER A 479 -24.43 55.32 43.85
C SER A 479 -23.22 54.48 43.39
N LEU A 480 -22.02 54.74 43.93
CA LEU A 480 -20.77 54.10 43.52
C LEU A 480 -20.50 52.73 44.17
N PHE A 481 -21.27 52.34 45.20
CA PHE A 481 -21.03 51.08 45.92
C PHE A 481 -21.63 49.83 45.25
N GLN A 482 -22.62 49.94 44.36
CA GLN A 482 -23.12 48.79 43.56
C GLN A 482 -22.32 48.59 42.26
N GLY A 483 -21.81 49.67 41.64
CA GLY A 483 -20.97 49.57 40.44
C GLY A 483 -19.58 48.98 40.72
N ALA A 484 -18.99 49.29 41.88
CA ALA A 484 -17.68 48.76 42.29
C ALA A 484 -17.74 47.28 42.70
N THR A 485 -18.84 46.81 43.30
CA THR A 485 -19.04 45.40 43.67
C THR A 485 -19.31 44.51 42.45
N ASN A 486 -20.09 45.01 41.48
CA ASN A 486 -20.38 44.26 40.26
C ASN A 486 -19.14 44.14 39.34
N GLY A 487 -18.32 45.18 39.22
CA GLY A 487 -17.07 45.11 38.43
C GLY A 487 -16.03 44.15 39.01
N ASN A 488 -15.95 44.05 40.35
CA ASN A 488 -15.05 43.10 41.00
C ASN A 488 -15.56 41.66 40.88
N ALA A 489 -16.87 41.45 40.99
CA ALA A 489 -17.52 40.15 40.77
C ALA A 489 -17.41 39.69 39.31
N ALA A 490 -17.67 40.57 38.33
CA ALA A 490 -17.54 40.27 36.90
C ALA A 490 -16.10 39.90 36.53
N ARG A 491 -15.09 40.59 37.08
CA ARG A 491 -13.68 40.27 36.88
C ARG A 491 -13.28 38.91 37.44
N GLN A 492 -13.78 38.53 38.63
CA GLN A 492 -13.53 37.20 39.21
C GLN A 492 -14.16 36.08 38.36
N ILE A 493 -15.40 36.28 37.90
CA ILE A 493 -16.10 35.33 37.03
C ILE A 493 -15.38 35.22 35.68
N LEU A 494 -14.92 36.34 35.12
CA LEU A 494 -14.17 36.37 33.86
C LEU A 494 -12.86 35.57 33.95
N ASN A 495 -12.08 35.73 35.03
CA ASN A 495 -10.86 34.96 35.24
C ASN A 495 -11.16 33.45 35.33
N ARG A 496 -12.23 33.07 36.02
CA ARG A 496 -12.67 31.68 36.10
C ARG A 496 -13.11 31.14 34.73
N ALA A 497 -13.83 31.95 33.94
CA ALA A 497 -14.25 31.60 32.59
C ALA A 497 -13.06 31.35 31.66
N VAL A 498 -12.04 32.23 31.71
CA VAL A 498 -10.79 32.08 30.95
C VAL A 498 -10.03 30.82 31.38
N ASN A 499 -9.99 30.51 32.67
CA ASN A 499 -9.35 29.28 33.16
C ASN A 499 -10.09 28.01 32.67
N CYS A 500 -11.43 27.98 32.76
CA CYS A 500 -12.23 26.88 32.19
C CYS A 500 -11.98 26.73 30.68
N HIS A 501 -11.87 27.83 29.94
CA HIS A 501 -11.55 27.83 28.52
C HIS A 501 -10.15 27.25 28.25
N GLN A 502 -9.13 27.65 29.01
CA GLN A 502 -7.76 27.10 28.90
C GLN A 502 -7.71 25.59 29.23
N GLN A 503 -8.56 25.12 30.14
CA GLN A 503 -8.73 23.69 30.45
C GLN A 503 -9.63 22.93 29.46
N GLN A 504 -10.03 23.55 28.34
CA GLN A 504 -10.93 22.97 27.33
C GLN A 504 -12.34 22.58 27.86
N LYS A 505 -12.76 23.12 29.01
CA LYS A 505 -14.11 22.97 29.56
C LYS A 505 -15.06 23.96 28.92
N PHE A 506 -15.28 23.84 27.61
CA PHE A 506 -15.96 24.85 26.80
C PHE A 506 -17.41 25.13 27.25
N GLN A 507 -18.16 24.10 27.64
CA GLN A 507 -19.55 24.28 28.08
C GLN A 507 -19.65 25.09 29.39
N GLU A 508 -18.76 24.83 30.34
CA GLU A 508 -18.66 25.59 31.59
C GLU A 508 -18.19 27.03 31.33
N ALA A 509 -17.19 27.20 30.45
CA ALA A 509 -16.69 28.51 30.08
C ALA A 509 -17.78 29.38 29.43
N ILE A 510 -18.60 28.81 28.54
CA ILE A 510 -19.74 29.50 27.92
C ILE A 510 -20.72 30.02 28.97
N ALA A 511 -21.09 29.18 29.94
CA ALA A 511 -22.01 29.58 31.01
C ALA A 511 -21.45 30.75 31.83
N LEU A 512 -20.15 30.71 32.15
CA LEU A 512 -19.48 31.78 32.88
C LEU A 512 -19.34 33.07 32.05
N TYR A 513 -18.99 33.00 30.76
CA TYR A 513 -18.95 34.17 29.89
C TYR A 513 -20.33 34.82 29.73
N ARG A 514 -21.40 34.05 29.57
CA ARG A 514 -22.78 34.59 29.56
C ARG A 514 -23.12 35.31 30.88
N ARG A 515 -22.66 34.77 32.01
CA ARG A 515 -22.82 35.42 33.32
C ARG A 515 -22.02 36.73 33.44
N VAL A 516 -20.80 36.79 32.89
CA VAL A 516 -20.06 38.07 32.78
C VAL A 516 -20.86 39.08 31.96
N LEU A 517 -21.43 38.66 30.83
CA LEU A 517 -22.21 39.54 29.96
C LEU A 517 -23.55 40.00 30.56
N SER A 518 -24.12 39.24 31.51
CA SER A 518 -25.28 39.73 32.28
C SER A 518 -24.96 40.85 33.28
N LEU A 519 -23.69 40.94 33.71
CA LEU A 519 -23.20 41.99 34.61
C LEU A 519 -22.60 43.16 33.83
N GLU A 520 -21.93 42.87 32.71
CA GLU A 520 -21.23 43.81 31.84
C GLU A 520 -21.52 43.49 30.36
N ALA A 521 -22.64 44.00 29.84
CA ALA A 521 -23.12 43.68 28.50
C ALA A 521 -22.13 43.98 27.36
N ASN A 522 -21.22 44.94 27.56
CA ASN A 522 -20.22 45.37 26.57
C ASN A 522 -18.80 44.87 26.89
N ASN A 523 -18.65 43.81 27.70
CA ASN A 523 -17.34 43.22 27.97
C ASN A 523 -16.80 42.48 26.72
N ILE A 524 -15.90 43.13 26.00
CA ILE A 524 -15.37 42.62 24.71
C ILE A 524 -14.61 41.30 24.85
N ILE A 525 -13.92 41.08 25.98
CA ILE A 525 -13.17 39.85 26.25
C ILE A 525 -14.14 38.68 26.40
N ALA A 526 -15.23 38.87 27.15
CA ALA A 526 -16.27 37.87 27.31
C ALA A 526 -17.02 37.58 25.99
N LEU A 527 -17.37 38.60 25.21
CA LEU A 527 -18.01 38.43 23.90
C LEU A 527 -17.12 37.63 22.93
N THR A 528 -15.85 38.00 22.83
CA THR A 528 -14.88 37.35 21.92
C THR A 528 -14.66 35.89 22.31
N ASN A 529 -14.43 35.62 23.60
CA ASN A 529 -14.15 34.27 24.07
C ASN A 529 -15.42 33.39 24.09
N LEU A 530 -16.60 33.96 24.31
CA LEU A 530 -17.87 33.26 24.12
C LEU A 530 -18.03 32.77 22.67
N GLY A 531 -17.76 33.65 21.69
CA GLY A 531 -17.77 33.27 20.28
C GLY A 531 -16.79 32.13 19.96
N LYS A 532 -15.56 32.20 20.48
CA LYS A 532 -14.55 31.13 20.32
C LYS A 532 -15.02 29.80 20.91
N CYS A 533 -15.50 29.78 22.16
CA CYS A 533 -15.95 28.54 22.79
C CYS A 533 -17.15 27.92 22.06
N LEU A 534 -18.08 28.75 21.58
CA LEU A 534 -19.22 28.27 20.77
C LEU A 534 -18.75 27.62 19.47
N GLN A 535 -17.74 28.18 18.80
CA GLN A 535 -17.13 27.57 17.62
C GLN A 535 -16.45 26.23 17.93
N MET A 536 -15.78 26.09 19.08
CA MET A 536 -15.16 24.82 19.48
C MET A 536 -16.16 23.71 19.74
N LEU A 537 -17.42 24.05 20.05
CA LEU A 537 -18.52 23.10 20.21
C LEU A 537 -19.38 22.94 18.94
N GLY A 538 -18.97 23.50 17.80
CA GLY A 538 -19.73 23.44 16.55
C GLY A 538 -21.00 24.30 16.52
N ARG A 539 -21.25 25.13 17.55
CA ARG A 539 -22.43 26.01 17.68
C ARG A 539 -22.22 27.32 16.92
N HIS A 540 -22.01 27.22 15.61
CA HIS A 540 -21.56 28.32 14.76
C HIS A 540 -22.58 29.47 14.65
N GLU A 541 -23.88 29.15 14.62
CA GLU A 541 -24.94 30.17 14.55
C GLU A 541 -24.98 31.04 15.80
N GLU A 542 -24.91 30.42 16.98
CA GLU A 542 -24.88 31.13 18.26
C GLU A 542 -23.62 31.99 18.42
N ALA A 543 -22.50 31.62 17.80
CA ALA A 543 -21.25 32.36 17.88
C ALA A 543 -21.29 33.70 17.12
N ILE A 544 -22.15 33.85 16.10
CA ILE A 544 -22.20 35.04 15.24
C ILE A 544 -22.64 36.28 16.01
N VAL A 545 -23.66 36.14 16.86
CA VAL A 545 -24.24 37.25 17.64
C VAL A 545 -23.20 37.94 18.54
N PRO A 546 -22.50 37.23 19.45
CA PRO A 546 -21.50 37.87 20.31
C PRO A 546 -20.29 38.38 19.52
N LEU A 547 -19.89 37.73 18.41
CA LEU A 547 -18.78 38.20 17.57
C LEU A 547 -19.13 39.51 16.84
N ARG A 548 -20.34 39.63 16.28
CA ARG A 548 -20.82 40.89 15.67
C ARG A 548 -20.90 42.01 16.71
N GLN A 549 -21.34 41.71 17.94
CA GLN A 549 -21.36 42.69 19.01
C GLN A 549 -19.94 43.14 19.41
N ALA A 550 -18.98 42.20 19.49
CA ALA A 550 -17.58 42.54 19.72
C ALA A 550 -17.00 43.45 18.62
N ILE A 551 -17.32 43.20 17.34
CA ILE A 551 -16.89 44.04 16.20
C ILE A 551 -17.44 45.45 16.33
N LYS A 552 -18.72 45.62 16.71
CA LYS A 552 -19.30 46.95 16.94
C LYS A 552 -18.56 47.74 18.02
N LEU A 553 -18.09 47.07 19.06
CA LEU A 553 -17.36 47.68 20.17
C LEU A 553 -15.88 47.96 19.83
N ASN A 554 -15.27 47.18 18.93
CA ASN A 554 -13.92 47.40 18.44
C ASN A 554 -13.79 47.06 16.94
N PRO A 555 -14.17 47.99 16.05
CA PRO A 555 -14.22 47.74 14.61
C PRO A 555 -12.82 47.65 13.96
N LYS A 556 -11.75 47.99 14.68
CA LYS A 556 -10.37 47.91 14.17
C LYS A 556 -9.68 46.60 14.50
N ALA A 557 -10.33 45.67 15.20
CA ALA A 557 -9.75 44.39 15.57
C ALA A 557 -9.92 43.34 14.46
N ALA A 558 -8.87 43.17 13.63
CA ALA A 558 -8.82 42.19 12.53
C ALA A 558 -9.23 40.76 12.95
N GLN A 559 -8.81 40.35 14.15
CA GLN A 559 -9.11 39.04 14.71
C GLN A 559 -10.63 38.77 14.87
N LEU A 560 -11.44 39.80 15.12
CA LEU A 560 -12.89 39.60 15.26
C LEU A 560 -13.54 39.25 13.91
N HIS A 561 -13.08 39.89 12.82
CA HIS A 561 -13.51 39.57 11.47
C HIS A 561 -13.08 38.15 11.05
N PHE A 562 -11.87 37.73 11.42
CA PHE A 562 -11.40 36.35 11.21
C PHE A 562 -12.22 35.31 11.97
N TYR A 563 -12.57 35.54 13.24
CA TYR A 563 -13.43 34.60 13.95
C TYR A 563 -14.84 34.58 13.35
N LEU A 564 -15.40 35.72 12.96
CA LEU A 564 -16.71 35.77 12.32
C LEU A 564 -16.73 34.98 11.00
N SER A 565 -15.71 35.11 10.17
CA SER A 565 -15.63 34.39 8.89
C SER A 565 -15.69 32.87 9.06
N LYS A 566 -15.06 32.32 10.11
CA LYS A 566 -15.12 30.88 10.44
C LYS A 566 -16.55 30.40 10.72
N SER A 567 -17.37 31.18 11.43
CA SER A 567 -18.78 30.84 11.66
C SER A 567 -19.64 31.01 10.41
N LEU A 568 -19.40 32.05 9.61
CA LEU A 568 -20.14 32.29 8.37
C LEU A 568 -19.88 31.20 7.31
N LYS A 569 -18.66 30.64 7.26
CA LYS A 569 -18.32 29.53 6.35
C LYS A 569 -19.19 28.30 6.59
N GLN A 570 -19.50 28.01 7.86
CA GLN A 570 -20.36 26.89 8.23
C GLN A 570 -21.82 27.12 7.87
N GLN A 571 -22.27 28.38 7.79
CA GLN A 571 -23.59 28.74 7.26
C GLN A 571 -23.65 28.76 5.72
N GLY A 572 -22.54 28.49 5.03
CA GLY A 572 -22.49 28.51 3.56
C GLY A 572 -22.52 29.91 2.92
N ASN A 573 -22.48 30.99 3.71
CA ASN A 573 -22.46 32.35 3.17
C ASN A 573 -21.05 32.76 2.73
N LEU A 574 -20.63 32.24 1.57
CA LEU A 574 -19.26 32.39 1.06
C LEU A 574 -18.88 33.85 0.74
N GLU A 575 -19.83 34.68 0.32
CA GLU A 575 -19.59 36.12 0.06
C GLU A 575 -19.25 36.87 1.35
N ALA A 576 -20.02 36.63 2.42
CA ALA A 576 -19.75 37.26 3.70
C ALA A 576 -18.44 36.76 4.34
N VAL A 577 -18.06 35.51 4.08
CA VAL A 577 -16.75 34.96 4.49
C VAL A 577 -15.62 35.73 3.83
N GLU A 578 -15.67 35.88 2.50
CA GLU A 578 -14.65 36.61 1.74
C GLU A 578 -14.54 38.06 2.21
N SER A 579 -15.66 38.75 2.35
CA SER A 579 -15.71 40.13 2.84
C SER A 579 -15.05 40.27 4.22
N CYS A 580 -15.35 39.36 5.16
CA CYS A 580 -14.73 39.38 6.49
C CYS A 580 -13.22 39.11 6.43
N LEU A 581 -12.76 38.17 5.58
CA LEU A 581 -11.33 37.86 5.46
C LEU A 581 -10.55 39.01 4.83
N ARG A 582 -11.07 39.63 3.77
CA ARG A 582 -10.46 40.81 3.14
C ARG A 582 -10.41 42.00 4.10
N GLU A 583 -11.45 42.21 4.91
CA GLU A 583 -11.45 43.26 5.94
C GLU A 583 -10.43 42.98 7.06
N ALA A 584 -10.29 41.72 7.49
CA ALA A 584 -9.26 41.32 8.45
C ALA A 584 -7.85 41.63 7.91
N ILE A 585 -7.59 41.32 6.64
CA ILE A 585 -6.31 41.63 5.96
C ILE A 585 -6.11 43.15 5.82
N ARG A 586 -7.16 43.92 5.49
CA ARG A 586 -7.09 45.38 5.38
C ARG A 586 -6.72 46.03 6.73
N LEU A 587 -7.29 45.53 7.81
CA LEU A 587 -7.04 46.02 9.18
C LEU A 587 -5.66 45.58 9.70
N GLN A 588 -5.22 44.38 9.34
CA GLN A 588 -3.94 43.81 9.74
C GLN A 588 -3.28 43.07 8.55
N PRO A 589 -2.41 43.77 7.77
CA PRO A 589 -1.80 43.19 6.57
C PRO A 589 -0.86 42.02 6.81
N ASP A 590 -0.31 41.84 8.03
CA ASP A 590 0.54 40.70 8.39
C ASP A 590 -0.26 39.50 8.93
N PHE A 591 -1.59 39.50 8.81
CA PHE A 591 -2.43 38.45 9.37
C PHE A 591 -2.47 37.17 8.50
N TRP A 592 -1.41 36.38 8.54
CA TRP A 592 -1.23 35.16 7.72
C TRP A 592 -2.39 34.14 7.81
N GLY A 593 -3.06 34.04 8.97
CA GLY A 593 -4.23 33.17 9.12
C GLY A 593 -5.39 33.56 8.21
N ALA A 594 -5.62 34.87 8.02
CA ALA A 594 -6.68 35.36 7.14
C ALA A 594 -6.37 35.08 5.66
N TYR A 595 -5.10 35.20 5.25
CA TYR A 595 -4.66 34.81 3.91
C TYR A 595 -4.84 33.31 3.64
N ASN A 596 -4.48 32.43 4.59
CA ASN A 596 -4.70 30.99 4.43
C ASN A 596 -6.18 30.65 4.21
N ASN A 597 -7.08 31.18 5.05
CA ASN A 597 -8.50 30.92 4.93
C ASN A 597 -9.12 31.52 3.65
N LEU A 598 -8.60 32.66 3.18
CA LEU A 598 -9.00 33.24 1.90
C LEU A 598 -8.54 32.38 0.73
N GLY A 599 -7.30 31.89 0.78
CA GLY A 599 -6.77 30.94 -0.20
C GLY A 599 -7.63 29.68 -0.30
N THR A 600 -8.05 29.10 0.84
CA THR A 600 -8.93 27.93 0.85
C THR A 600 -10.28 28.21 0.20
N LEU A 601 -10.87 29.38 0.46
CA LEU A 601 -12.13 29.78 -0.16
C LEU A 601 -11.99 29.98 -1.68
N LEU A 602 -10.89 30.57 -2.13
CA LEU A 602 -10.60 30.79 -3.55
C LEU A 602 -10.33 29.46 -4.28
N GLN A 603 -9.63 28.54 -3.63
CA GLN A 603 -9.42 27.18 -4.12
C GLN A 603 -10.75 26.42 -4.29
N GLU A 604 -11.68 26.55 -3.34
CA GLU A 604 -13.04 25.99 -3.44
C GLU A 604 -13.84 26.56 -4.62
N ARG A 605 -13.48 27.76 -5.11
CA ARG A 605 -14.07 28.40 -6.30
C ARG A 605 -13.26 28.20 -7.58
N GLU A 606 -12.27 27.32 -7.56
CA GLU A 606 -11.35 27.05 -8.69
C GLU A 606 -10.53 28.27 -9.16
N ASN A 607 -10.44 29.34 -8.36
CA ASN A 607 -9.54 30.46 -8.63
C ASN A 607 -8.14 30.16 -8.06
N LEU A 608 -7.42 29.27 -8.75
CA LEU A 608 -6.17 28.68 -8.27
C LEU A 608 -5.00 29.68 -8.21
N GLU A 609 -4.97 30.66 -9.12
CA GLU A 609 -3.95 31.70 -9.15
C GLU A 609 -4.01 32.60 -7.92
N GLU A 610 -5.19 33.17 -7.61
CA GLU A 610 -5.35 34.04 -6.43
C GLU A 610 -5.20 33.23 -5.13
N ALA A 611 -5.64 31.96 -5.11
CA ALA A 611 -5.42 31.06 -3.98
C ALA A 611 -3.93 30.85 -3.70
N SER A 612 -3.12 30.58 -4.74
CA SER A 612 -1.67 30.41 -4.62
C SER A 612 -1.01 31.66 -4.04
N GLN A 613 -1.38 32.84 -4.55
CA GLN A 613 -0.86 34.12 -4.07
C GLN A 613 -1.19 34.36 -2.59
N CYS A 614 -2.40 34.00 -2.15
CA CYS A 614 -2.79 34.07 -0.76
C CYS A 614 -1.92 33.15 0.13
N TYR A 615 -1.69 31.90 -0.27
CA TYR A 615 -0.85 30.98 0.49
C TYR A 615 0.62 31.43 0.52
N GLU A 616 1.18 31.90 -0.60
CA GLU A 616 2.54 32.46 -0.66
C GLU A 616 2.70 33.67 0.27
N THR A 617 1.68 34.54 0.33
CA THR A 617 1.66 35.69 1.24
C THR A 617 1.56 35.24 2.70
N ALA A 618 0.73 34.24 3.02
CA ALA A 618 0.68 33.68 4.36
C ALA A 618 2.04 33.09 4.80
N ILE A 619 2.73 32.42 3.88
CA ILE A 619 4.06 31.83 4.07
C ILE A 619 5.15 32.89 4.24
N SER A 620 5.07 34.01 3.53
CA SER A 620 6.07 35.08 3.63
C SER A 620 6.04 35.75 5.00
N TYR A 621 4.84 35.94 5.57
CA TYR A 621 4.66 36.43 6.94
C TYR A 621 4.98 35.37 8.00
N ASN A 622 4.66 34.09 7.76
CA ASN A 622 4.98 32.99 8.66
C ASN A 622 5.60 31.78 7.91
N PRO A 623 6.94 31.73 7.80
CA PRO A 623 7.64 30.64 7.10
C PRO A 623 7.45 29.25 7.72
N ASN A 624 7.05 29.18 8.99
CA ASN A 624 6.82 27.92 9.74
C ASN A 624 5.34 27.52 9.76
N PHE A 625 4.53 28.02 8.82
CA PHE A 625 3.11 27.65 8.74
C PHE A 625 2.89 26.41 7.85
N ALA A 626 2.91 25.23 8.46
CA ALA A 626 2.79 23.95 7.74
C ALA A 626 1.49 23.83 6.93
N GLU A 627 0.36 24.29 7.48
CA GLU A 627 -0.95 24.25 6.82
C GLU A 627 -0.96 25.02 5.50
N ALA A 628 -0.53 26.28 5.49
CA ALA A 628 -0.47 27.09 4.27
C ALA A 628 0.45 26.48 3.19
N ARG A 629 1.56 25.83 3.61
CA ARG A 629 2.44 25.11 2.67
C ARG A 629 1.78 23.89 2.06
N ALA A 630 1.08 23.10 2.86
CA ALA A 630 0.35 21.94 2.36
C ALA A 630 -0.83 22.36 1.46
N ASN A 631 -1.49 23.47 1.78
CA ASN A 631 -2.56 24.00 0.94
C ASN A 631 -2.03 24.50 -0.42
N LEU A 632 -0.90 25.22 -0.43
CA LEU A 632 -0.21 25.59 -1.67
C LEU A 632 0.21 24.36 -2.50
N ALA A 633 0.75 23.33 -1.84
CA ALA A 633 1.09 22.06 -2.47
C ALA A 633 -0.13 21.35 -3.09
N THR A 634 -1.30 21.48 -2.46
CA THR A 634 -2.57 20.96 -3.00
C THR A 634 -2.98 21.72 -4.27
N VAL A 635 -2.74 23.02 -4.35
CA VAL A 635 -2.97 23.79 -5.59
C VAL A 635 -2.06 23.31 -6.71
N TRP A 636 -0.77 23.10 -6.44
CA TRP A 636 0.17 22.51 -7.41
C TRP A 636 -0.27 21.11 -7.86
N GLN A 637 -0.81 20.29 -6.95
CA GLN A 637 -1.38 18.99 -7.28
C GLN A 637 -2.56 19.13 -8.24
N LEU A 638 -3.49 20.07 -8.00
CA LEU A 638 -4.64 20.34 -8.88
C LEU A 638 -4.20 20.85 -10.27
N GLN A 639 -3.10 21.58 -10.34
CA GLN A 639 -2.49 22.05 -11.60
C GLN A 639 -1.71 20.95 -12.34
N GLY A 640 -1.53 19.77 -11.73
CA GLY A 640 -0.77 18.63 -12.29
C GLY A 640 0.74 18.73 -12.06
N GLU A 641 1.20 19.65 -11.24
CA GLU A 641 2.61 19.84 -10.88
C GLU A 641 3.01 18.92 -9.70
N LEU A 642 2.90 17.60 -9.92
CA LEU A 642 3.01 16.59 -8.85
C LEU A 642 4.35 16.61 -8.10
N GLU A 643 5.47 16.87 -8.78
CA GLU A 643 6.78 16.98 -8.11
C GLU A 643 6.86 18.18 -7.17
N ARG A 644 6.37 19.35 -7.61
CA ARG A 644 6.28 20.55 -6.75
C ARG A 644 5.32 20.32 -5.58
N ALA A 645 4.19 19.66 -5.82
CA ALA A 645 3.28 19.25 -4.77
C ALA A 645 3.96 18.37 -3.71
N LYS A 646 4.69 17.33 -4.12
CA LYS A 646 5.45 16.46 -3.20
C LYS A 646 6.50 17.25 -2.40
N GLU A 647 7.23 18.16 -3.03
CA GLU A 647 8.19 19.02 -2.34
C GLU A 647 7.50 19.90 -1.28
N GLY A 648 6.37 20.53 -1.65
CA GLY A 648 5.58 21.34 -0.74
C GLY A 648 5.03 20.56 0.46
N PHE A 649 4.50 19.35 0.24
CA PHE A 649 4.05 18.47 1.33
C PHE A 649 5.20 18.00 2.22
N ASN A 650 6.34 17.61 1.65
CA ASN A 650 7.52 17.26 2.43
C ASN A 650 8.03 18.45 3.26
N ARG A 651 7.96 19.67 2.72
CA ARG A 651 8.32 20.88 3.47
C ARG A 651 7.34 21.18 4.61
N ALA A 652 6.06 20.93 4.41
CA ALA A 652 5.06 20.99 5.49
C ALA A 652 5.37 19.96 6.59
N LEU A 653 5.75 18.73 6.23
CA LEU A 653 6.14 17.67 7.18
C LEU A 653 7.48 17.94 7.89
N GLN A 654 8.41 18.67 7.27
CA GLN A 654 9.63 19.13 7.96
C GLN A 654 9.33 20.14 9.06
N ILE A 655 8.27 20.93 8.91
CA ILE A 655 7.82 21.91 9.91
C ILE A 655 6.98 21.21 10.99
N GLN A 656 6.03 20.37 10.55
CA GLN A 656 5.13 19.62 11.42
C GLN A 656 5.10 18.14 10.99
N PRO A 657 5.97 17.28 11.57
CA PRO A 657 6.07 15.87 11.18
C PRO A 657 4.78 15.07 11.33
N ASN A 658 3.93 15.45 12.30
CA ASN A 658 2.67 14.77 12.61
C ASN A 658 1.46 15.37 11.86
N TYR A 659 1.68 16.05 10.72
CA TYR A 659 0.60 16.67 9.95
C TYR A 659 -0.07 15.66 8.99
N ALA A 660 -1.11 14.99 9.48
CA ALA A 660 -1.81 13.91 8.78
C ALA A 660 -2.30 14.28 7.36
N PRO A 661 -2.83 15.49 7.07
CA PRO A 661 -3.25 15.86 5.72
C PRO A 661 -2.12 15.83 4.68
N ALA A 662 -0.90 16.22 5.04
CA ALA A 662 0.24 16.13 4.12
C ALA A 662 0.68 14.68 3.87
N HIS A 663 0.64 13.82 4.91
CA HIS A 663 0.86 12.39 4.72
C HIS A 663 -0.19 11.76 3.80
N LEU A 664 -1.47 12.09 4.00
CA LEU A 664 -2.56 11.60 3.17
C LEU A 664 -2.33 11.99 1.70
N ASN A 665 -2.11 13.28 1.43
CA ASN A 665 -1.89 13.75 0.06
C ASN A 665 -0.64 13.16 -0.61
N LEU A 666 0.47 13.00 0.14
CA LEU A 666 1.64 12.27 -0.37
C LEU A 666 1.32 10.81 -0.68
N ALA A 667 0.56 10.13 0.19
CA ALA A 667 0.13 8.76 -0.05
C ALA A 667 -0.67 8.64 -1.35
N ASN A 668 -1.57 9.59 -1.59
CA ASN A 668 -2.40 9.65 -2.79
C ASN A 668 -1.57 9.90 -4.05
N ILE A 669 -0.63 10.85 -4.02
CA ILE A 669 0.26 11.11 -5.15
C ILE A 669 1.11 9.87 -5.45
N TYR A 670 1.69 9.23 -4.43
CA TYR A 670 2.44 7.99 -4.65
C TYR A 670 1.57 6.85 -5.17
N LYS A 671 0.31 6.74 -4.74
CA LYS A 671 -0.65 5.78 -5.30
C LYS A 671 -0.90 6.07 -6.78
N GLN A 672 -1.12 7.34 -7.14
CA GLN A 672 -1.33 7.78 -8.53
C GLN A 672 -0.12 7.50 -9.42
N GLU A 673 1.10 7.68 -8.90
CA GLU A 673 2.35 7.36 -9.58
C GLU A 673 2.65 5.85 -9.63
N GLY A 674 1.79 4.99 -9.06
CA GLY A 674 2.05 3.55 -8.94
C GLY A 674 3.17 3.19 -7.96
N ARG A 675 3.69 4.16 -7.19
CA ARG A 675 4.71 3.98 -6.13
C ARG A 675 4.08 3.43 -4.84
N LEU A 676 3.47 2.25 -4.93
CA LEU A 676 2.67 1.63 -3.86
C LEU A 676 3.39 1.52 -2.51
N PRO A 677 4.69 1.18 -2.40
CA PRO A 677 5.37 1.13 -1.09
C PRO A 677 5.42 2.48 -0.38
N GLY A 678 5.62 3.58 -1.12
CA GLY A 678 5.58 4.94 -0.57
C GLY A 678 4.17 5.32 -0.12
N ALA A 679 3.17 4.96 -0.94
CA ALA A 679 1.77 5.17 -0.61
C ALA A 679 1.38 4.45 0.70
N VAL A 680 1.69 3.15 0.82
CA VAL A 680 1.42 2.35 2.02
C VAL A 680 2.06 2.96 3.25
N SER A 681 3.33 3.37 3.17
CA SER A 681 4.04 3.98 4.29
C SER A 681 3.33 5.24 4.79
N HIS A 682 2.88 6.10 3.90
CA HIS A 682 2.20 7.34 4.28
C HIS A 682 0.75 7.10 4.76
N TYR A 683 -0.01 6.18 4.16
CA TYR A 683 -1.33 5.82 4.71
C TYR A 683 -1.23 5.21 6.11
N GLN A 684 -0.19 4.43 6.39
CA GLN A 684 0.07 3.92 7.73
C GLN A 684 0.38 5.05 8.73
N GLN A 685 1.08 6.11 8.31
CA GLN A 685 1.25 7.31 9.15
C GLN A 685 -0.07 8.05 9.37
N VAL A 686 -0.95 8.12 8.36
CA VAL A 686 -2.29 8.71 8.55
C VAL A 686 -3.07 7.91 9.60
N ILE A 687 -3.04 6.58 9.54
CA ILE A 687 -3.72 5.71 10.51
C ILE A 687 -3.11 5.82 11.91
N SER A 688 -1.79 6.01 12.05
CA SER A 688 -1.17 6.19 13.38
C SER A 688 -1.56 7.53 14.01
N LEU A 689 -1.68 8.60 13.21
CA LEU A 689 -2.07 9.93 13.65
C LEU A 689 -3.59 10.07 13.86
N GLU A 690 -4.38 9.48 12.96
CA GLU A 690 -5.84 9.52 12.93
C GLU A 690 -6.44 8.10 12.77
N PRO A 691 -6.50 7.28 13.84
CA PRO A 691 -6.95 5.89 13.75
C PRO A 691 -8.39 5.70 13.26
N LYS A 692 -9.20 6.76 13.27
CA LYS A 692 -10.59 6.75 12.80
C LYS A 692 -10.75 7.22 11.35
N ARG A 693 -9.66 7.48 10.63
CA ARG A 693 -9.70 7.92 9.23
C ARG A 693 -10.00 6.73 8.30
N ALA A 694 -11.28 6.47 8.03
CA ALA A 694 -11.74 5.37 7.18
C ALA A 694 -11.09 5.39 5.77
N GLU A 695 -10.90 6.57 5.19
CA GLU A 695 -10.26 6.79 3.88
C GLU A 695 -8.87 6.14 3.76
N ALA A 696 -8.04 6.20 4.80
CA ALA A 696 -6.71 5.60 4.77
C ALA A 696 -6.79 4.07 4.77
N HIS A 697 -7.73 3.49 5.53
CA HIS A 697 -8.00 2.05 5.49
C HIS A 697 -8.54 1.61 4.13
N PHE A 698 -9.46 2.37 3.55
CA PHE A 698 -10.01 2.08 2.23
C PHE A 698 -8.92 2.02 1.16
N ASN A 699 -8.07 3.05 1.10
CA ASN A 699 -6.98 3.12 0.13
C ASN A 699 -5.94 2.01 0.32
N LEU A 700 -5.62 1.63 1.58
CA LEU A 700 -4.78 0.46 1.83
C LEU A 700 -5.45 -0.84 1.38
N GLY A 701 -6.76 -0.98 1.61
CA GLY A 701 -7.55 -2.10 1.11
C GLY A 701 -7.41 -2.28 -0.40
N GLU A 702 -7.56 -1.19 -1.18
CA GLU A 702 -7.39 -1.22 -2.63
C GLU A 702 -5.96 -1.56 -3.06
N ILE A 703 -4.95 -1.02 -2.37
CA ILE A 703 -3.54 -1.33 -2.68
C ILE A 703 -3.24 -2.80 -2.43
N PHE A 704 -3.67 -3.36 -1.30
CA PHE A 704 -3.44 -4.76 -0.98
C PHE A 704 -4.27 -5.70 -1.87
N GLU A 705 -5.47 -5.29 -2.27
CA GLU A 705 -6.26 -6.00 -3.28
C GLU A 705 -5.50 -6.07 -4.61
N TYR A 706 -4.98 -4.93 -5.09
CA TYR A 706 -4.20 -4.85 -6.32
C TYR A 706 -2.92 -5.71 -6.26
N GLN A 707 -2.27 -5.78 -5.09
CA GLN A 707 -1.08 -6.61 -4.87
C GLN A 707 -1.40 -8.11 -4.73
N GLY A 708 -2.68 -8.50 -4.71
CA GLY A 708 -3.09 -9.89 -4.48
C GLY A 708 -3.01 -10.34 -3.01
N SER A 709 -2.77 -9.42 -2.07
CA SER A 709 -2.82 -9.66 -0.62
C SER A 709 -4.26 -9.59 -0.11
N ILE A 710 -5.10 -10.49 -0.61
CA ILE A 710 -6.56 -10.45 -0.48
C ILE A 710 -7.02 -10.47 0.99
N GLU A 711 -6.33 -11.21 1.85
CA GLU A 711 -6.66 -11.32 3.28
C GLU A 711 -6.39 -9.99 4.02
N VAL A 712 -5.31 -9.30 3.65
CA VAL A 712 -4.96 -7.99 4.21
C VAL A 712 -5.96 -6.94 3.73
N ALA A 713 -6.35 -6.99 2.45
CA ALA A 713 -7.40 -6.14 1.90
C ALA A 713 -8.71 -6.29 2.67
N LEU A 714 -9.15 -7.54 2.92
CA LEU A 714 -10.37 -7.82 3.70
C LEU A 714 -10.32 -7.20 5.10
N LYS A 715 -9.17 -7.27 5.78
CA LYS A 715 -8.98 -6.67 7.11
C LYS A 715 -9.18 -5.15 7.06
N HIS A 716 -8.60 -4.49 6.08
CA HIS A 716 -8.75 -3.04 5.91
C HIS A 716 -10.19 -2.64 5.57
N TYR A 717 -10.86 -3.37 4.67
CA TYR A 717 -12.26 -3.09 4.34
C TYR A 717 -13.21 -3.33 5.52
N ARG A 718 -12.97 -4.35 6.36
CA ARG A 718 -13.71 -4.51 7.62
C ARG A 718 -13.49 -3.35 8.59
N GLN A 719 -12.30 -2.76 8.61
CA GLN A 719 -12.06 -1.57 9.42
C GLN A 719 -12.85 -0.36 8.90
N VAL A 720 -12.95 -0.19 7.58
CA VAL A 720 -13.82 0.83 6.97
C VAL A 720 -15.26 0.60 7.38
N GLN A 721 -15.78 -0.64 7.26
CA GLN A 721 -17.14 -1.00 7.67
C GLN A 721 -17.45 -0.67 9.14
N GLN A 722 -16.46 -0.76 10.04
CA GLN A 722 -16.63 -0.39 11.45
C GLN A 722 -16.59 1.12 11.70
N LEU A 723 -15.76 1.85 10.95
CA LEU A 723 -15.55 3.28 11.14
C LEU A 723 -16.64 4.10 10.46
N ASP A 724 -17.04 3.67 9.27
CA ASP A 724 -17.93 4.40 8.37
C ASP A 724 -18.63 3.43 7.40
N PRO A 725 -19.73 2.77 7.83
CA PRO A 725 -20.40 1.74 7.05
C PRO A 725 -21.17 2.27 5.84
N ASP A 726 -21.64 3.52 5.90
CA ASP A 726 -22.48 4.12 4.86
C ASP A 726 -21.65 4.83 3.79
N THR A 727 -20.44 5.29 4.13
CA THR A 727 -19.52 5.87 3.16
C THR A 727 -18.80 4.75 2.39
N TYR A 728 -18.71 4.91 1.07
CA TYR A 728 -18.07 3.98 0.12
C TYR A 728 -18.81 2.69 -0.26
N ASN A 729 -20.01 2.39 0.29
CA ASN A 729 -20.70 1.10 0.13
C ASN A 729 -19.74 -0.09 0.28
N ILE A 730 -19.01 -0.08 1.39
CA ILE A 730 -17.91 -1.01 1.66
C ILE A 730 -18.31 -2.49 1.62
N ASP A 731 -19.58 -2.79 1.87
CA ASP A 731 -20.14 -4.14 1.78
C ASP A 731 -19.92 -4.77 0.39
N ALA A 732 -20.02 -3.98 -0.69
CA ALA A 732 -19.79 -4.48 -2.04
C ALA A 732 -18.33 -4.91 -2.27
N TYR A 733 -17.37 -4.16 -1.74
CA TYR A 733 -15.95 -4.55 -1.76
C TYR A 733 -15.71 -5.79 -0.92
N ILE A 734 -16.27 -5.85 0.28
CA ILE A 734 -16.15 -7.02 1.15
C ILE A 734 -16.69 -8.27 0.44
N ASP A 735 -17.85 -8.18 -0.20
CA ASP A 735 -18.45 -9.29 -0.93
C ASP A 735 -17.60 -9.73 -2.12
N TYR A 736 -16.99 -8.78 -2.84
CA TYR A 736 -16.06 -9.10 -3.92
C TYR A 736 -14.78 -9.78 -3.43
N ILE A 737 -14.22 -9.33 -2.30
CA ILE A 737 -13.08 -9.97 -1.66
C ILE A 737 -13.44 -11.38 -1.15
N ARG A 738 -14.64 -11.57 -0.59
CA ARG A 738 -15.13 -12.91 -0.21
C ARG A 738 -15.29 -13.82 -1.42
N LEU A 739 -15.80 -13.30 -2.54
CA LEU A 739 -15.88 -14.05 -3.80
C LEU A 739 -14.48 -14.47 -4.29
N LYS A 740 -13.50 -13.56 -4.26
CA LYS A 740 -12.08 -13.85 -4.56
C LYS A 740 -11.49 -14.96 -3.68
N LEU A 741 -11.90 -15.04 -2.42
CA LEU A 741 -11.47 -16.08 -1.47
C LEU A 741 -12.28 -17.38 -1.58
N CYS A 742 -13.24 -17.47 -2.51
CA CYS A 742 -14.23 -18.54 -2.58
C CYS A 742 -14.95 -18.79 -1.23
N ASP A 743 -15.21 -17.70 -0.50
CA ASP A 743 -16.01 -17.71 0.71
C ASP A 743 -17.50 -17.46 0.40
N TRP A 744 -18.25 -18.55 0.31
CA TRP A 744 -19.65 -18.55 -0.11
C TRP A 744 -20.66 -18.59 1.03
N GLU A 745 -20.23 -18.36 2.28
CA GLU A 745 -21.11 -18.42 3.45
C GLU A 745 -22.21 -17.34 3.42
N ASN A 746 -23.47 -17.72 3.19
CA ASN A 746 -24.61 -16.83 2.94
C ASN A 746 -24.55 -16.09 1.58
N TYR A 747 -23.97 -16.70 0.54
CA TYR A 747 -23.76 -16.07 -0.76
C TYR A 747 -25.02 -15.39 -1.34
N GLU A 748 -26.14 -16.11 -1.46
CA GLU A 748 -27.39 -15.57 -2.04
C GLU A 748 -27.92 -14.33 -1.30
N ALA A 749 -27.91 -14.37 0.04
CA ALA A 749 -28.36 -13.23 0.85
C ALA A 749 -27.47 -11.99 0.65
N ARG A 750 -26.17 -12.19 0.45
CA ARG A 750 -25.22 -11.10 0.17
C ARG A 750 -25.40 -10.54 -1.23
N ILE A 751 -25.59 -11.40 -2.24
CA ILE A 751 -25.92 -10.96 -3.60
C ILE A 751 -27.21 -10.13 -3.61
N GLU A 752 -28.24 -10.55 -2.89
CA GLU A 752 -29.50 -9.79 -2.82
C GLU A 752 -29.33 -8.46 -2.07
N LYS A 753 -28.45 -8.40 -1.07
CA LYS A 753 -28.05 -7.14 -0.44
C LYS A 753 -27.30 -6.23 -1.42
N LEU A 754 -26.35 -6.76 -2.17
CA LEU A 754 -25.61 -6.02 -3.20
C LEU A 754 -26.55 -5.43 -4.25
N ARG A 755 -27.50 -6.22 -4.78
CA ARG A 755 -28.50 -5.74 -5.74
C ARG A 755 -29.30 -4.57 -5.17
N ARG A 756 -29.80 -4.68 -3.93
CA ARG A 756 -30.54 -3.58 -3.27
C ARG A 756 -29.67 -2.33 -3.10
N SER A 757 -28.41 -2.47 -2.72
CA SER A 757 -27.49 -1.33 -2.64
C SER A 757 -27.29 -0.65 -3.99
N LEU A 758 -27.08 -1.42 -5.06
CA LEU A 758 -26.92 -0.89 -6.43
C LEU A 758 -28.15 -0.08 -6.89
N HIS A 759 -29.37 -0.53 -6.59
CA HIS A 759 -30.58 0.24 -6.90
C HIS A 759 -30.65 1.55 -6.11
N LYS A 760 -30.29 1.54 -4.81
CA LYS A 760 -30.22 2.77 -4.00
C LYS A 760 -29.25 3.80 -4.57
N TYR A 761 -28.11 3.34 -5.09
CA TYR A 761 -27.14 4.22 -5.74
C TYR A 761 -27.67 4.89 -6.99
N LEU A 762 -28.35 4.12 -7.84
CA LEU A 762 -28.97 4.68 -9.05
C LEU A 762 -30.06 5.70 -8.71
N ASN A 763 -30.73 5.54 -7.56
CA ASN A 763 -31.66 6.52 -7.00
C ASN A 763 -30.97 7.71 -6.29
N GLN A 764 -29.63 7.79 -6.32
CA GLN A 764 -28.82 8.82 -5.65
C GLN A 764 -28.98 8.84 -4.12
N GLU A 765 -29.46 7.74 -3.52
CA GLU A 765 -29.64 7.61 -2.07
C GLU A 765 -28.32 7.25 -1.35
N THR A 766 -27.37 6.67 -2.08
CA THR A 766 -26.07 6.24 -1.55
C THR A 766 -24.96 6.51 -2.57
N SER A 767 -23.70 6.51 -2.12
CA SER A 767 -22.55 6.48 -3.02
C SER A 767 -22.00 5.06 -3.10
N ILE A 768 -21.79 4.55 -4.32
CA ILE A 768 -21.14 3.26 -4.54
C ILE A 768 -19.85 3.52 -5.27
N ALA A 769 -18.79 2.94 -4.72
CA ALA A 769 -17.58 2.66 -5.43
C ALA A 769 -17.52 1.14 -5.55
N LEU A 770 -17.95 0.52 -6.64
CA LEU A 770 -17.46 -0.82 -6.98
C LEU A 770 -17.08 -0.66 -8.44
N SER A 771 -15.87 -1.09 -8.81
CA SER A 771 -15.50 -1.00 -10.22
C SER A 771 -16.49 -1.81 -11.06
N LEU A 772 -16.90 -1.27 -12.20
CA LEU A 772 -17.87 -1.95 -13.07
C LEU A 772 -17.34 -3.28 -13.59
N LEU A 773 -16.02 -3.43 -13.75
CA LEU A 773 -15.41 -4.73 -14.03
C LEU A 773 -15.70 -5.77 -12.93
N SER A 774 -15.65 -5.37 -11.65
CA SER A 774 -15.91 -6.29 -10.54
C SER A 774 -17.39 -6.68 -10.49
N LEU A 775 -18.29 -5.81 -10.97
CA LEU A 775 -19.70 -6.10 -11.10
C LEU A 775 -19.95 -7.31 -12.03
N SER A 776 -19.15 -7.46 -13.10
CA SER A 776 -19.21 -8.59 -14.04
C SER A 776 -18.89 -9.95 -13.42
N ALA A 777 -18.37 -10.00 -12.18
CA ALA A 777 -18.19 -11.24 -11.44
C ALA A 777 -19.44 -11.67 -10.65
N PHE A 778 -20.49 -10.84 -10.62
CA PHE A 778 -21.72 -11.10 -9.87
C PHE A 778 -22.91 -11.39 -10.80
N PRO A 779 -23.90 -12.17 -10.34
CA PRO A 779 -25.12 -12.45 -11.12
C PRO A 779 -26.07 -11.25 -11.08
N VAL A 780 -25.74 -10.23 -11.87
CA VAL A 780 -26.47 -8.97 -11.99
C VAL A 780 -27.10 -8.87 -13.39
N SER A 781 -28.28 -8.26 -13.49
CA SER A 781 -29.01 -8.12 -14.76
C SER A 781 -28.32 -7.14 -15.72
N LEU A 782 -28.37 -7.42 -17.02
CA LEU A 782 -27.84 -6.53 -18.07
C LEU A 782 -28.31 -5.08 -17.97
N GLU A 783 -29.59 -4.88 -17.63
CA GLU A 783 -30.11 -3.52 -17.46
C GLU A 783 -29.41 -2.76 -16.34
N LEU A 784 -29.07 -3.44 -15.24
CA LEU A 784 -28.36 -2.82 -14.12
C LEU A 784 -26.90 -2.54 -14.49
N HIS A 785 -26.25 -3.41 -15.27
CA HIS A 785 -24.93 -3.14 -15.84
C HIS A 785 -24.93 -1.85 -16.67
N ARG A 786 -25.89 -1.73 -17.60
CA ARG A 786 -26.08 -0.55 -18.45
C ARG A 786 -26.33 0.72 -17.64
N GLN A 787 -27.26 0.69 -16.69
CA GLN A 787 -27.59 1.85 -15.85
C GLN A 787 -26.40 2.32 -15.01
N MET A 788 -25.62 1.39 -14.45
CA MET A 788 -24.41 1.72 -13.69
C MET A 788 -23.33 2.35 -14.59
N ALA A 789 -23.12 1.80 -15.80
CA ALA A 789 -22.20 2.36 -16.79
C ALA A 789 -22.63 3.75 -17.26
N GLU A 790 -23.91 3.95 -17.56
CA GLU A 790 -24.49 5.26 -17.94
C GLU A 790 -24.33 6.29 -16.82
N SER A 791 -24.62 5.91 -15.57
CA SER A 791 -24.43 6.79 -14.41
C SER A 791 -22.97 7.25 -14.28
N GLN A 792 -22.01 6.31 -14.41
CA GLN A 792 -20.59 6.64 -14.31
C GLN A 792 -20.11 7.50 -15.50
N ALA A 793 -20.53 7.19 -16.72
CA ALA A 793 -20.24 7.98 -17.91
C ALA A 793 -20.79 9.40 -17.81
N ASN A 794 -22.04 9.54 -17.38
CA ASN A 794 -22.69 10.84 -17.20
C ASN A 794 -21.95 11.69 -16.17
N ASN A 795 -21.53 11.07 -15.06
CA ASN A 795 -20.68 11.70 -14.07
C ASN A 795 -19.39 12.19 -14.78
N ILE A 796 -18.64 11.33 -15.48
CA ILE A 796 -17.45 11.70 -16.27
C ILE A 796 -17.69 12.94 -17.15
N SER A 797 -18.71 12.89 -17.99
CA SER A 797 -19.11 13.99 -18.89
C SER A 797 -19.41 15.29 -18.14
N GLN A 798 -20.15 15.25 -17.02
CA GLN A 798 -20.48 16.45 -16.25
C GLN A 798 -19.25 17.18 -15.70
N ARG A 799 -18.23 16.46 -15.19
CA ARG A 799 -16.98 17.13 -14.75
C ARG A 799 -16.20 17.70 -15.92
N MET A 800 -16.21 17.01 -17.05
CA MET A 800 -15.43 17.41 -18.21
C MET A 800 -16.12 18.47 -19.05
N ALA A 801 -17.37 18.85 -18.74
CA ALA A 801 -18.17 19.79 -19.53
C ALA A 801 -17.45 21.13 -19.79
N ALA A 802 -16.98 21.80 -18.73
CA ALA A 802 -16.25 23.08 -18.87
C ALA A 802 -14.94 22.92 -19.64
N THR A 803 -14.18 21.85 -19.37
CA THR A 803 -12.93 21.56 -20.09
C THR A 803 -13.19 21.24 -21.57
N LYS A 804 -14.26 20.51 -21.87
CA LYS A 804 -14.69 20.16 -23.23
C LYS A 804 -15.06 21.41 -24.02
N GLU A 805 -15.78 22.35 -23.39
CA GLU A 805 -16.10 23.65 -23.97
C GLU A 805 -14.83 24.46 -24.28
N ARG A 806 -13.84 24.49 -23.37
CA ARG A 806 -12.53 25.12 -23.63
C ARG A 806 -11.72 24.44 -24.73
N CYS A 807 -11.85 23.12 -24.89
CA CYS A 807 -11.22 22.39 -25.98
C CYS A 807 -11.83 22.77 -27.34
N ASN A 808 -13.16 22.88 -27.40
CA ASN A 808 -13.95 23.25 -28.58
C ASN A 808 -13.50 22.51 -29.87
N PHE A 809 -13.33 21.19 -29.78
CA PHE A 809 -12.93 20.39 -30.93
C PHE A 809 -14.06 20.32 -31.96
N GLN A 810 -13.77 20.81 -33.17
CA GLN A 810 -14.69 20.73 -34.32
C GLN A 810 -14.13 19.77 -35.38
N TYR A 811 -15.01 18.98 -35.97
CA TYR A 811 -14.68 18.00 -37.00
C TYR A 811 -15.29 18.47 -38.32
N SER A 812 -14.44 18.71 -39.32
CA SER A 812 -14.86 18.99 -40.70
C SER A 812 -14.76 17.69 -41.51
N SER A 813 -15.77 17.41 -42.32
CA SER A 813 -15.72 16.34 -43.34
C SER A 813 -14.71 16.64 -44.45
N ASP A 814 -14.30 17.90 -44.61
CA ASP A 814 -13.30 18.34 -45.59
C ASP A 814 -11.89 18.37 -44.99
N ARG A 815 -11.20 17.21 -44.95
CA ARG A 815 -9.72 17.14 -44.83
C ARG A 815 -9.04 17.25 -46.20
N ARG A 816 -9.40 18.26 -46.99
CA ARG A 816 -8.50 18.75 -48.05
C ARG A 816 -7.75 19.97 -47.51
N LEU A 817 -6.41 19.82 -47.45
CA LEU A 817 -5.38 20.86 -47.30
C LEU A 817 -5.02 21.26 -45.86
N THR A 818 -3.87 20.75 -45.39
CA THR A 818 -2.97 21.52 -44.52
C THR A 818 -2.35 22.68 -45.30
N PRO A 819 -1.97 23.77 -44.62
CA PRO A 819 -0.53 23.90 -44.32
C PRO A 819 -0.20 24.41 -42.90
N LYS A 820 1.04 24.10 -42.51
CA LYS A 820 1.79 24.52 -41.31
C LYS A 820 1.81 26.05 -41.09
N GLY A 821 1.89 26.45 -39.82
CA GLY A 821 2.68 27.61 -39.37
C GLY A 821 1.93 28.95 -39.25
N ALA A 822 2.04 29.54 -38.06
CA ALA A 822 1.47 30.80 -37.57
C ALA A 822 1.44 32.01 -38.53
N ALA A 823 0.33 32.77 -38.51
CA ALA A 823 0.31 34.24 -38.41
C ALA A 823 -1.12 34.79 -38.18
N MET A 824 -1.15 35.99 -37.61
CA MET A 824 -2.27 36.76 -37.03
C MET A 824 -3.22 37.40 -38.08
N GLN A 825 -4.45 37.70 -37.62
CA GLN A 825 -5.39 38.76 -38.06
C GLN A 825 -6.58 38.48 -39.02
N THR A 826 -7.76 38.82 -38.47
CA THR A 826 -8.96 39.52 -39.02
C THR A 826 -10.03 38.80 -39.86
N LYS A 827 -11.27 38.91 -39.35
CA LYS A 827 -12.64 38.65 -39.89
C LYS A 827 -12.99 39.50 -41.15
N PRO A 828 -14.21 39.40 -41.75
CA PRO A 828 -15.06 38.26 -42.17
C PRO A 828 -15.73 38.50 -43.56
N GLU A 829 -16.55 37.55 -44.07
CA GLU A 829 -17.80 37.71 -44.89
C GLU A 829 -18.05 36.38 -45.65
N ALA A 830 -19.17 35.65 -45.58
CA ALA A 830 -20.62 35.90 -45.76
C ALA A 830 -21.11 35.19 -47.04
N GLY A 831 -22.25 34.47 -46.94
CA GLY A 831 -23.02 33.91 -48.07
C GLY A 831 -23.10 32.38 -48.05
N SER A 832 -24.15 31.78 -47.47
CA SER A 832 -25.42 31.39 -48.14
C SER A 832 -25.25 30.21 -49.11
N GLY A 833 -25.94 29.09 -49.03
CA GLY A 833 -27.01 28.64 -48.15
C GLY A 833 -27.66 27.38 -48.73
N LYS A 834 -28.66 26.87 -47.99
CA LYS A 834 -29.81 26.05 -48.44
C LYS A 834 -29.54 24.62 -48.94
N GLN A 835 -29.97 23.63 -48.15
CA GLN A 835 -31.30 22.98 -48.12
C GLN A 835 -31.31 21.72 -49.01
N VAL A 836 -31.53 20.54 -48.43
CA VAL A 836 -32.79 19.74 -48.45
C VAL A 836 -32.51 18.46 -49.24
N SER A 837 -33.03 17.27 -48.95
CA SER A 837 -33.76 16.65 -47.85
C SER A 837 -33.91 15.17 -48.25
N ASP A 838 -34.12 14.29 -47.27
CA ASP A 838 -35.04 13.15 -47.32
C ASP A 838 -34.86 12.03 -48.38
N ARG A 839 -34.47 10.82 -47.93
CA ARG A 839 -35.40 9.67 -47.71
C ARG A 839 -34.71 8.33 -47.45
N ARG A 840 -34.90 7.85 -46.22
CA ARG A 840 -35.37 6.53 -45.75
C ARG A 840 -35.44 5.29 -46.69
N LEU A 841 -35.03 4.17 -46.05
CA LEU A 841 -35.53 2.77 -46.08
C LEU A 841 -34.74 1.70 -46.88
N THR A 842 -33.78 1.05 -46.18
CA THR A 842 -33.74 -0.38 -45.75
C THR A 842 -34.30 -1.51 -46.67
N PRO A 843 -33.98 -2.80 -46.43
CA PRO A 843 -32.77 -3.53 -46.85
C PRO A 843 -33.14 -4.85 -47.58
N LYS A 844 -32.20 -5.53 -48.26
CA LYS A 844 -32.20 -7.01 -48.36
C LYS A 844 -30.91 -7.57 -48.93
N GLY A 845 -30.48 -8.68 -48.34
CA GLY A 845 -29.18 -9.32 -48.55
C GLY A 845 -29.05 -10.14 -49.85
N ALA A 846 -27.82 -10.67 -49.95
CA ALA A 846 -27.37 -11.86 -50.68
C ALA A 846 -26.52 -11.63 -51.96
N ALA A 847 -25.20 -11.81 -51.74
CA ALA A 847 -24.19 -12.47 -52.57
C ALA A 847 -24.23 -12.29 -54.10
N MET A 848 -23.21 -11.61 -54.63
CA MET A 848 -22.70 -11.89 -55.97
C MET A 848 -21.20 -11.57 -56.05
N GLN A 849 -20.38 -12.61 -56.08
CA GLN A 849 -19.02 -12.54 -56.62
C GLN A 849 -19.12 -12.36 -58.13
N THR A 850 -18.66 -11.24 -58.70
CA THR A 850 -17.93 -11.24 -59.98
C THR A 850 -17.17 -9.92 -60.23
N LYS A 851 -15.86 -10.07 -60.49
CA LYS A 851 -14.98 -9.27 -61.37
C LYS A 851 -15.17 -7.74 -61.40
N LEU A 852 -14.27 -7.02 -60.74
CA LEU A 852 -13.94 -5.63 -61.10
C LEU A 852 -13.14 -5.62 -62.41
N GLU A 853 -13.73 -5.04 -63.46
CA GLU A 853 -13.01 -4.51 -64.61
C GLU A 853 -12.50 -3.10 -64.28
N ALA A 854 -11.25 -2.85 -64.68
CA ALA A 854 -10.54 -1.60 -64.52
C ALA A 854 -11.19 -0.46 -65.32
N GLY A 855 -11.40 0.70 -64.69
CA GLY A 855 -11.81 1.90 -65.43
C GLY A 855 -12.47 3.00 -64.61
N SER A 856 -11.83 3.49 -63.54
CA SER A 856 -11.99 4.89 -63.08
C SER A 856 -11.03 5.20 -61.92
N GLU A 857 -9.75 4.85 -62.08
CA GLU A 857 -8.69 5.52 -61.34
C GLU A 857 -8.45 6.89 -61.96
N GLN A 858 -8.85 7.96 -61.27
CA GLN A 858 -7.99 9.12 -61.07
C GLN A 858 -8.56 10.10 -60.02
N LYS A 859 -7.79 10.24 -58.92
CA LYS A 859 -7.80 11.27 -57.86
C LYS A 859 -8.57 11.03 -56.54
N LEU A 860 -8.47 9.83 -55.98
CA LEU A 860 -8.50 9.59 -54.52
C LEU A 860 -7.17 8.92 -54.12
N SER A 861 -6.07 9.67 -54.21
CA SER A 861 -4.72 9.15 -53.94
C SER A 861 -4.14 9.86 -52.73
N SER A 862 -3.78 9.07 -51.69
CA SER A 862 -2.73 9.27 -50.67
C SER A 862 -3.10 9.37 -49.18
N GLN A 863 -4.36 9.25 -48.75
CA GLN A 863 -4.70 9.44 -47.32
C GLN A 863 -4.78 8.12 -46.55
N LYS A 864 -3.84 7.90 -45.61
CA LYS A 864 -3.88 6.82 -44.62
C LYS A 864 -4.81 7.17 -43.47
N LEU A 865 -5.48 6.17 -42.89
CA LEU A 865 -6.29 6.35 -41.68
C LEU A 865 -5.40 6.31 -40.44
N ARG A 866 -5.50 7.31 -39.57
CA ARG A 866 -4.75 7.36 -38.30
C ARG A 866 -5.57 6.75 -37.18
N VAL A 867 -5.12 5.61 -36.67
CA VAL A 867 -5.76 4.90 -35.56
C VAL A 867 -4.93 5.08 -34.30
N GLY A 868 -5.54 5.65 -33.27
CA GLY A 868 -4.98 5.76 -31.93
C GLY A 868 -5.50 4.65 -31.04
N TYR A 869 -4.64 3.99 -30.29
CA TYR A 869 -5.01 3.04 -29.24
C TYR A 869 -4.62 3.62 -27.88
N MET A 870 -5.57 3.70 -26.93
CA MET A 870 -5.32 4.18 -25.58
C MET A 870 -5.46 3.04 -24.57
N SER A 871 -4.44 2.84 -23.72
CA SER A 871 -4.44 1.75 -22.75
C SER A 871 -3.46 1.96 -21.58
N PRO A 872 -3.78 1.49 -20.37
CA PRO A 872 -2.81 1.29 -19.28
C PRO A 872 -2.00 -0.02 -19.45
N ASP A 873 -2.34 -0.83 -20.45
CA ASP A 873 -1.93 -2.23 -20.50
C ASP A 873 -0.97 -2.55 -21.65
N PHE A 874 -0.29 -1.54 -22.20
CA PHE A 874 0.87 -1.70 -23.10
C PHE A 874 2.11 -2.18 -22.33
N ARG A 875 2.00 -3.35 -21.70
CA ARG A 875 2.99 -4.00 -20.83
C ARG A 875 2.72 -5.51 -20.81
N ALA A 876 3.43 -6.28 -20.00
CA ALA A 876 3.24 -7.71 -19.74
C ALA A 876 1.91 -7.98 -19.02
N HIS A 877 0.83 -7.69 -19.73
CA HIS A 877 -0.57 -7.81 -19.39
C HIS A 877 -1.29 -8.54 -20.53
N ALA A 878 -2.45 -9.13 -20.25
CA ALA A 878 -3.21 -9.89 -21.26
C ALA A 878 -3.46 -9.08 -22.53
N VAL A 879 -3.93 -7.83 -22.39
CA VAL A 879 -4.15 -6.91 -23.52
C VAL A 879 -2.85 -6.61 -24.27
N GLY A 880 -1.79 -6.20 -23.56
CA GLY A 880 -0.50 -5.85 -24.16
C GLY A 880 0.11 -6.96 -25.01
N LYS A 881 0.04 -8.21 -24.52
CA LYS A 881 0.53 -9.40 -25.25
C LYS A 881 -0.24 -9.69 -26.53
N ILE A 882 -1.54 -9.37 -26.58
CA ILE A 882 -2.37 -9.57 -27.76
C ILE A 882 -2.14 -8.44 -28.77
N VAL A 883 -2.20 -7.19 -28.29
CA VAL A 883 -2.17 -6.03 -29.20
C VAL A 883 -0.79 -5.78 -29.80
N CYS A 884 0.30 -6.21 -29.17
CA CYS A 884 1.62 -6.08 -29.79
C CYS A 884 1.72 -6.89 -31.09
N GLU A 885 1.20 -8.12 -31.11
CA GLU A 885 1.15 -8.95 -32.32
C GLU A 885 0.23 -8.31 -33.38
N LEU A 886 -0.93 -7.78 -32.96
CA LEU A 886 -1.84 -7.07 -33.86
C LEU A 886 -1.16 -5.86 -34.53
N PHE A 887 -0.45 -5.04 -33.75
CA PHE A 887 0.22 -3.87 -34.28
C PHE A 887 1.28 -4.25 -35.32
N GLU A 888 2.04 -5.31 -35.09
CA GLU A 888 3.01 -5.87 -36.05
C GLU A 888 2.36 -6.28 -37.40
N ASN A 889 1.04 -6.54 -37.43
CA ASN A 889 0.31 -7.03 -38.61
C ASN A 889 -0.58 -6.00 -39.33
N HIS A 890 -0.75 -4.78 -38.79
CA HIS A 890 -1.52 -3.73 -39.47
C HIS A 890 -0.92 -3.34 -40.84
N ASP A 891 -1.74 -3.11 -41.85
CA ASP A 891 -1.30 -2.66 -43.18
C ASP A 891 -0.80 -1.21 -43.13
N ARG A 892 0.52 -1.05 -43.12
CA ARG A 892 1.19 0.25 -43.08
C ARG A 892 1.01 1.08 -44.34
N SER A 893 0.52 0.50 -45.44
CA SER A 893 0.20 1.24 -46.66
C SER A 893 -1.09 2.04 -46.52
N ALA A 894 -2.05 1.55 -45.73
CA ALA A 894 -3.37 2.15 -45.51
C ALA A 894 -3.55 2.79 -44.12
N PHE A 895 -2.76 2.38 -43.10
CA PHE A 895 -2.94 2.83 -41.72
C PHE A 895 -1.66 3.40 -41.09
N GLU A 896 -1.83 4.38 -40.21
CA GLU A 896 -0.82 4.83 -39.25
C GLU A 896 -1.31 4.55 -37.82
N ILE A 897 -0.50 3.85 -37.03
CA ILE A 897 -0.85 3.36 -35.70
C ILE A 897 -0.18 4.22 -34.62
N TYR A 898 -0.98 4.76 -33.71
CA TYR A 898 -0.53 5.57 -32.57
C TYR A 898 -0.93 4.86 -31.28
N CYS A 899 -0.03 4.82 -30.30
CA CYS A 899 -0.27 4.21 -29.00
C CYS A 899 -0.11 5.25 -27.89
N TYR A 900 -1.15 5.42 -27.07
CA TYR A 900 -1.21 6.34 -25.95
C TYR A 900 -1.25 5.56 -24.63
N SER A 901 -0.08 5.41 -23.98
CA SER A 901 0.00 4.75 -22.67
C SER A 901 -0.51 5.67 -21.57
N THR A 902 -1.45 5.18 -20.77
CA THR A 902 -1.98 5.92 -19.62
C THR A 902 -1.23 5.67 -18.31
N VAL A 903 -0.19 4.82 -18.35
CA VAL A 903 0.70 4.52 -17.22
C VAL A 903 2.17 4.71 -17.63
N ASP A 904 3.03 4.97 -16.64
CA ASP A 904 4.49 5.01 -16.83
C ASP A 904 5.13 3.69 -16.37
N TYR A 905 5.15 2.72 -17.27
CA TYR A 905 5.71 1.39 -17.05
C TYR A 905 6.38 0.90 -18.33
N ASN A 906 7.54 0.22 -18.21
CA ASN A 906 8.30 -0.29 -19.35
C ASN A 906 8.84 -1.70 -19.10
N ASP A 907 8.51 -2.60 -20.02
CA ASP A 907 9.00 -3.97 -20.14
C ASP A 907 9.11 -4.39 -21.61
N GLU A 908 9.45 -5.66 -21.84
CA GLU A 908 9.64 -6.22 -23.19
C GLU A 908 8.41 -6.07 -24.09
N ILE A 909 7.20 -6.24 -23.54
CA ILE A 909 5.96 -6.07 -24.31
C ILE A 909 5.76 -4.59 -24.66
N THR A 910 6.09 -3.67 -23.75
CA THR A 910 6.07 -2.23 -24.02
C THR A 910 7.00 -1.88 -25.20
N ASP A 911 8.19 -2.49 -25.23
CA ASP A 911 9.16 -2.28 -26.29
C ASP A 911 8.67 -2.83 -27.63
N ARG A 912 8.02 -4.01 -27.65
CA ARG A 912 7.35 -4.55 -28.83
C ARG A 912 6.21 -3.67 -29.32
N VAL A 913 5.34 -3.19 -28.43
CA VAL A 913 4.27 -2.23 -28.79
C VAL A 913 4.86 -0.97 -29.41
N ARG A 914 5.95 -0.43 -28.84
CA ARG A 914 6.63 0.76 -29.36
C ARG A 914 7.22 0.53 -30.75
N ALA A 915 7.85 -0.63 -30.98
CA ALA A 915 8.36 -1.01 -32.30
C ALA A 915 7.23 -1.28 -33.32
N GLY A 916 6.10 -1.79 -32.85
CA GLY A 916 4.92 -2.12 -33.64
C GLY A 916 4.05 -0.92 -34.00
N CYS A 917 4.28 0.30 -33.51
CA CYS A 917 3.46 1.48 -33.86
C CYS A 917 4.28 2.57 -34.54
N ASN A 918 3.60 3.49 -35.24
CA ASN A 918 4.24 4.67 -35.83
C ASN A 918 4.64 5.69 -34.76
N ARG A 919 3.89 5.76 -33.65
CA ARG A 919 4.20 6.63 -32.52
C ARG A 919 3.69 6.06 -31.21
N PHE A 920 4.55 6.03 -30.20
CA PHE A 920 4.20 5.70 -28.83
C PHE A 920 4.35 6.95 -27.95
N LEU A 921 3.30 7.30 -27.19
CA LEU A 921 3.32 8.43 -26.27
C LEU A 921 2.80 8.01 -24.90
N ASN A 922 3.55 8.35 -23.85
CA ASN A 922 3.07 8.25 -22.49
C ASN A 922 2.32 9.54 -22.10
N ILE A 923 1.03 9.42 -21.78
CA ILE A 923 0.15 10.53 -21.39
C ILE A 923 -0.23 10.50 -19.90
N SER A 924 0.35 9.58 -19.11
CA SER A 924 0.04 9.41 -17.68
C SER A 924 0.22 10.69 -16.86
N ALA A 925 1.30 11.44 -17.09
CA ALA A 925 1.62 12.70 -16.41
C ALA A 925 0.88 13.92 -16.97
N MET A 926 0.14 13.77 -18.08
CA MET A 926 -0.58 14.89 -18.70
C MET A 926 -1.95 15.10 -18.04
N THR A 927 -2.37 16.35 -17.92
CA THR A 927 -3.78 16.67 -17.63
C THR A 927 -4.66 16.15 -18.77
N ALA A 928 -5.94 15.89 -18.49
CA ALA A 928 -6.89 15.39 -19.49
C ALA A 928 -6.95 16.31 -20.72
N GLU A 929 -6.96 17.62 -20.50
CA GLU A 929 -6.95 18.64 -21.56
C GLU A 929 -5.67 18.56 -22.41
N LYS A 930 -4.48 18.48 -21.77
CA LYS A 930 -3.21 18.38 -22.49
C LYS A 930 -3.14 17.10 -23.33
N ALA A 931 -3.54 15.96 -22.76
CA ALA A 931 -3.58 14.68 -23.47
C ALA A 931 -4.54 14.74 -24.66
N ALA A 932 -5.76 15.26 -24.46
CA ALA A 932 -6.75 15.38 -25.53
C ALA A 932 -6.29 16.32 -26.66
N ARG A 933 -5.68 17.46 -26.32
CA ARG A 933 -5.09 18.38 -27.32
C ARG A 933 -3.93 17.74 -28.07
N GLN A 934 -3.11 16.91 -27.41
CA GLN A 934 -2.03 16.19 -28.07
C GLN A 934 -2.55 15.12 -29.03
N ILE A 935 -3.54 14.31 -28.62
CA ILE A 935 -4.21 13.32 -29.50
C ILE A 935 -4.83 14.03 -30.71
N ARG A 936 -5.49 15.18 -30.48
CA ARG A 936 -6.04 16.00 -31.56
C ARG A 936 -4.96 16.54 -32.49
N ALA A 937 -3.82 16.98 -31.96
CA ALA A 937 -2.70 17.49 -32.75
C ALA A 937 -2.03 16.41 -33.60
N ASP A 938 -2.03 15.15 -33.13
CA ASP A 938 -1.58 13.99 -33.91
C ASP A 938 -2.56 13.67 -35.07
N GLY A 939 -3.77 14.22 -35.03
CA GLY A 939 -4.75 14.14 -36.12
C GLY A 939 -5.43 12.78 -36.21
N ILE A 940 -5.56 12.07 -35.09
CA ILE A 940 -6.21 10.76 -34.98
C ILE A 940 -7.63 10.80 -35.54
N ASP A 941 -7.92 9.84 -36.42
CA ASP A 941 -9.22 9.67 -37.08
C ASP A 941 -10.12 8.74 -36.26
N ILE A 942 -9.56 7.64 -35.76
CA ILE A 942 -10.26 6.68 -34.89
C ILE A 942 -9.44 6.50 -33.61
N LEU A 943 -10.07 6.74 -32.46
CA LEU A 943 -9.48 6.47 -31.15
C LEU A 943 -10.13 5.25 -30.50
N ILE A 944 -9.35 4.20 -30.30
CA ILE A 944 -9.76 2.93 -29.70
C ILE A 944 -9.40 2.93 -28.21
N ASP A 945 -10.41 2.79 -27.36
CA ASP A 945 -10.25 2.49 -25.95
C ASP A 945 -10.05 0.98 -25.77
N LEU A 946 -8.90 0.60 -25.22
CA LEU A 946 -8.56 -0.80 -24.95
C LEU A 946 -8.81 -1.21 -23.50
N ALA A 947 -9.40 -0.35 -22.67
CA ALA A 947 -9.38 -0.54 -21.22
C ALA A 947 -10.73 -0.34 -20.53
N GLY A 948 -11.62 0.53 -21.02
CA GLY A 948 -12.92 0.77 -20.40
C GLY A 948 -12.83 1.15 -18.91
N TYR A 949 -13.74 0.64 -18.07
CA TYR A 949 -13.78 0.91 -16.63
C TYR A 949 -12.79 0.07 -15.81
N THR A 950 -11.56 -0.07 -16.29
CA THR A 950 -10.48 -0.77 -15.60
C THR A 950 -9.49 0.19 -14.94
N ILE A 951 -8.64 -0.35 -14.07
CA ILE A 951 -7.67 0.44 -13.30
C ILE A 951 -6.64 1.06 -14.25
N GLY A 952 -6.39 2.36 -14.10
CA GLY A 952 -5.38 3.09 -14.86
C GLY A 952 -5.87 3.67 -16.19
N ASN A 953 -7.13 3.46 -16.58
CA ASN A 953 -7.68 4.12 -17.75
C ASN A 953 -7.94 5.63 -17.50
N ARG A 954 -8.01 6.42 -18.57
CA ARG A 954 -8.18 7.89 -18.56
C ARG A 954 -9.43 8.29 -19.36
N LEU A 955 -10.61 7.81 -18.92
CA LEU A 955 -11.89 8.04 -19.60
C LEU A 955 -12.25 9.51 -19.77
N GLU A 956 -11.73 10.38 -18.91
CA GLU A 956 -11.88 11.83 -19.05
C GLU A 956 -11.25 12.37 -20.34
N VAL A 957 -10.20 11.74 -20.87
CA VAL A 957 -9.62 12.11 -22.17
C VAL A 957 -10.59 11.77 -23.29
N LEU A 958 -11.21 10.58 -23.24
CA LEU A 958 -12.22 10.15 -24.21
C LEU A 958 -13.48 11.02 -24.14
N ALA A 959 -13.90 11.47 -22.94
CA ALA A 959 -15.05 12.34 -22.76
C ALA A 959 -14.88 13.74 -23.39
N LEU A 960 -13.64 14.20 -23.53
CA LEU A 960 -13.30 15.41 -24.28
C LEU A 960 -13.42 15.21 -25.80
N GLN A 961 -13.58 13.95 -26.26
CA GLN A 961 -13.71 13.54 -27.65
C GLN A 961 -12.66 14.19 -28.56
N PRO A 962 -11.36 13.86 -28.42
CA PRO A 962 -10.27 14.41 -29.26
C PRO A 962 -10.18 13.82 -30.68
N ALA A 963 -10.86 12.71 -30.95
CA ALA A 963 -11.02 12.11 -32.29
C ALA A 963 -12.51 12.10 -32.71
N PRO A 964 -12.82 12.15 -34.02
CA PRO A 964 -14.20 12.15 -34.52
C PRO A 964 -14.91 10.81 -34.29
N VAL A 965 -14.16 9.71 -34.33
CA VAL A 965 -14.66 8.36 -34.08
C VAL A 965 -13.96 7.81 -32.86
N GLN A 966 -14.73 7.32 -31.88
CA GLN A 966 -14.20 6.60 -30.73
C GLN A 966 -14.94 5.28 -30.55
N ALA A 967 -14.18 4.21 -30.30
CA ALA A 967 -14.72 2.87 -30.13
C ALA A 967 -14.08 2.16 -28.95
N GLN A 968 -14.82 1.26 -28.29
CA GLN A 968 -14.26 0.34 -27.32
C GLN A 968 -13.89 -0.99 -27.97
N PHE A 969 -12.80 -1.60 -27.49
CA PHE A 969 -12.32 -2.89 -27.98
C PHE A 969 -11.56 -3.66 -26.90
N LEU A 970 -11.78 -4.99 -26.86
CA LEU A 970 -10.95 -5.99 -26.17
C LEU A 970 -10.93 -5.96 -24.63
N GLY A 971 -10.41 -4.92 -23.99
CA GLY A 971 -10.01 -5.00 -22.58
C GLY A 971 -11.13 -4.86 -21.54
N TYR A 972 -12.32 -4.39 -21.93
CA TYR A 972 -13.46 -4.26 -21.05
C TYR A 972 -14.68 -5.01 -21.60
N PRO A 973 -15.16 -6.07 -20.91
CA PRO A 973 -16.21 -6.95 -21.43
C PRO A 973 -17.61 -6.49 -21.00
N ASP A 974 -17.95 -5.23 -21.25
CA ASP A 974 -19.29 -4.68 -20.99
C ASP A 974 -19.57 -3.41 -21.81
N THR A 975 -20.76 -2.82 -21.71
CA THR A 975 -21.05 -1.51 -22.30
C THR A 975 -20.32 -0.39 -21.55
N MET A 976 -19.85 0.63 -22.27
CA MET A 976 -19.31 1.85 -21.68
C MET A 976 -20.42 2.77 -21.16
N GLY A 977 -21.66 2.61 -21.65
CA GLY A 977 -22.79 3.47 -21.28
C GLY A 977 -22.56 4.96 -21.61
N ALA A 978 -21.58 5.26 -22.46
CA ALA A 978 -21.02 6.59 -22.65
C ALA A 978 -21.32 7.15 -24.03
N ASP A 979 -21.93 8.34 -24.12
CA ASP A 979 -22.17 9.02 -25.40
C ASP A 979 -20.88 9.38 -26.14
N PHE A 980 -19.78 9.48 -25.41
CA PHE A 980 -18.46 9.77 -25.97
C PHE A 980 -17.79 8.53 -26.61
N ILE A 981 -18.31 7.32 -26.45
CA ILE A 981 -17.87 6.12 -27.20
C ILE A 981 -19.00 5.70 -28.13
N GLN A 982 -18.77 5.76 -29.44
CA GLN A 982 -19.83 5.55 -30.43
C GLN A 982 -19.99 4.07 -30.79
N TYR A 983 -18.89 3.33 -30.85
CA TYR A 983 -18.87 1.96 -31.36
C TYR A 983 -18.28 0.96 -30.37
N ALA A 984 -18.71 -0.30 -30.49
CA ALA A 984 -18.08 -1.44 -29.83
C ALA A 984 -17.78 -2.53 -30.85
N LEU A 985 -16.54 -3.01 -30.87
CA LEU A 985 -16.09 -4.11 -31.73
C LEU A 985 -16.36 -5.45 -31.05
N VAL A 986 -17.19 -6.29 -31.67
CA VAL A 986 -17.72 -7.54 -31.11
C VAL A 986 -17.78 -8.64 -32.17
N ASP A 987 -18.24 -9.84 -31.82
CA ASP A 987 -18.59 -10.91 -32.76
C ASP A 987 -19.99 -11.49 -32.43
N GLU A 988 -20.51 -12.35 -33.30
CA GLU A 988 -21.87 -12.92 -33.18
C GLU A 988 -22.07 -13.82 -31.96
N TRP A 989 -20.99 -14.44 -31.45
CA TRP A 989 -21.07 -15.30 -30.28
C TRP A 989 -21.03 -14.49 -28.99
N LEU A 990 -20.20 -13.44 -28.94
CA LEU A 990 -20.19 -12.47 -27.86
C LEU A 990 -21.53 -11.73 -27.75
N MET A 991 -22.02 -11.22 -28.88
CA MET A 991 -23.24 -10.41 -28.95
C MET A 991 -24.28 -11.08 -29.83
N ASN A 992 -25.25 -11.73 -29.20
CA ASN A 992 -26.45 -12.13 -29.90
C ASN A 992 -27.46 -10.95 -29.95
N PRO A 993 -28.51 -11.02 -30.80
CA PRO A 993 -29.49 -9.95 -30.91
C PRO A 993 -30.23 -9.59 -29.59
N GLU A 994 -30.40 -10.53 -28.66
CA GLU A 994 -31.03 -10.28 -27.37
C GLU A 994 -30.17 -9.35 -26.50
N ILE A 995 -28.88 -9.68 -26.36
CA ILE A 995 -27.92 -8.97 -25.51
C ILE A 995 -27.48 -7.66 -26.17
N ALA A 996 -27.42 -7.62 -27.50
CA ALA A 996 -27.07 -6.40 -28.24
C ALA A 996 -27.93 -5.19 -27.87
N THR A 997 -29.19 -5.40 -27.44
CA THR A 997 -30.10 -4.33 -27.01
C THR A 997 -29.70 -3.66 -25.70
N SER A 998 -28.85 -4.28 -24.88
CA SER A 998 -28.35 -3.69 -23.63
C SER A 998 -27.09 -2.85 -23.81
N TYR A 999 -26.53 -2.78 -25.02
CA TYR A 999 -25.38 -1.93 -25.33
C TYR A 999 -25.86 -0.56 -25.80
N LYS A 1000 -25.20 0.49 -25.30
CA LYS A 1000 -25.44 1.86 -25.77
C LYS A 1000 -24.68 2.16 -27.06
N GLU A 1001 -23.52 1.53 -27.23
CA GLU A 1001 -22.67 1.67 -28.41
C GLU A 1001 -23.29 0.98 -29.63
N GLU A 1002 -23.03 1.51 -30.82
CA GLU A 1002 -23.33 0.80 -32.06
C GLU A 1002 -22.33 -0.36 -32.24
N LEU A 1003 -22.85 -1.57 -32.48
CA LEU A 1003 -22.04 -2.78 -32.57
C LEU A 1003 -21.48 -2.96 -33.99
N ILE A 1004 -20.17 -3.17 -34.07
CA ILE A 1004 -19.48 -3.57 -35.31
C ILE A 1004 -19.04 -5.02 -35.16
N TYR A 1005 -19.62 -5.90 -35.99
CA TYR A 1005 -19.40 -7.34 -35.93
C TYR A 1005 -18.19 -7.78 -36.75
N LEU A 1006 -17.24 -8.41 -36.09
CA LEU A 1006 -16.10 -9.10 -36.67
C LEU A 1006 -16.52 -10.54 -37.06
N PRO A 1007 -16.04 -11.08 -38.20
CA PRO A 1007 -16.63 -12.26 -38.83
C PRO A 1007 -16.37 -13.61 -38.12
N HIS A 1008 -15.41 -13.70 -37.19
CA HIS A 1008 -15.01 -14.99 -36.60
C HIS A 1008 -14.75 -14.95 -35.09
N ALA A 1009 -13.97 -13.99 -34.63
CA ALA A 1009 -13.61 -13.83 -33.22
C ALA A 1009 -13.43 -12.36 -32.91
N PHE A 1010 -13.69 -11.97 -31.66
CA PHE A 1010 -13.36 -10.63 -31.19
C PHE A 1010 -11.86 -10.40 -31.00
N PHE A 1011 -11.05 -11.46 -30.89
CA PHE A 1011 -9.59 -11.36 -30.92
C PHE A 1011 -8.91 -12.70 -31.27
N THR A 1012 -7.65 -12.62 -31.68
CA THR A 1012 -6.80 -13.76 -32.04
C THR A 1012 -5.41 -13.61 -31.42
N SER A 1013 -4.69 -14.70 -31.17
CA SER A 1013 -3.28 -14.64 -30.76
C SER A 1013 -2.52 -15.90 -31.15
N SER A 1014 -1.30 -15.76 -31.66
CA SER A 1014 -0.53 -16.90 -32.21
C SER A 1014 0.05 -17.82 -31.12
N MET A 1015 0.41 -17.26 -29.96
CA MET A 1015 0.96 -17.88 -28.74
C MET A 1015 2.04 -18.96 -28.98
N GLU A 1016 3.28 -18.67 -28.54
CA GLU A 1016 4.36 -19.65 -28.53
C GLU A 1016 4.26 -20.62 -27.35
N ILE A 1017 4.42 -21.92 -27.60
CA ILE A 1017 4.41 -22.96 -26.56
C ILE A 1017 5.76 -23.66 -26.53
N SER A 1018 6.31 -23.89 -25.33
CA SER A 1018 7.56 -24.63 -25.15
C SER A 1018 7.42 -26.10 -25.56
N ASP A 1019 8.47 -26.66 -26.15
CA ASP A 1019 8.58 -28.10 -26.45
C ASP A 1019 8.98 -28.95 -25.23
N SER A 1020 9.00 -28.36 -24.04
CA SER A 1020 9.34 -29.07 -22.80
C SER A 1020 8.39 -30.25 -22.55
N LYS A 1021 8.98 -31.41 -22.29
CA LYS A 1021 8.27 -32.65 -21.94
C LYS A 1021 7.95 -32.64 -20.45
N LEU A 1022 6.72 -32.22 -20.13
CA LEU A 1022 6.18 -32.26 -18.79
C LEU A 1022 5.44 -33.58 -18.56
N GLU A 1023 5.39 -34.05 -17.32
CA GLU A 1023 4.72 -35.30 -16.92
C GLU A 1023 3.69 -35.03 -15.81
N ARG A 1024 2.63 -35.84 -15.74
CA ARG A 1024 1.55 -35.68 -14.75
C ARG A 1024 2.04 -35.84 -13.31
N SER A 1025 2.91 -36.81 -13.07
CA SER A 1025 3.58 -37.06 -11.78
C SER A 1025 4.24 -35.82 -11.17
N GLN A 1026 4.84 -34.94 -11.99
CA GLN A 1026 5.52 -33.71 -11.56
C GLN A 1026 4.56 -32.73 -10.87
N PHE A 1027 3.26 -32.83 -11.14
CA PHE A 1027 2.23 -31.95 -10.62
C PHE A 1027 1.26 -32.65 -9.66
N GLY A 1028 1.57 -33.89 -9.24
CA GLY A 1028 0.69 -34.69 -8.39
C GLY A 1028 -0.63 -35.07 -9.06
N LEU A 1029 -0.63 -35.19 -10.38
CA LEU A 1029 -1.79 -35.59 -11.18
C LEU A 1029 -1.79 -37.11 -11.41
N PRO A 1030 -2.96 -37.75 -11.51
CA PRO A 1030 -3.04 -39.18 -11.79
C PRO A 1030 -2.56 -39.49 -13.21
N GLU A 1031 -1.67 -40.48 -13.37
CA GLU A 1031 -1.25 -40.97 -14.69
C GLU A 1031 -2.44 -41.61 -15.42
N ASP A 1032 -3.10 -42.56 -14.75
CA ASP A 1032 -4.31 -43.20 -15.23
C ASP A 1032 -5.53 -42.52 -14.59
N GLY A 1033 -6.17 -41.59 -15.30
CA GLY A 1033 -7.36 -40.86 -14.84
C GLY A 1033 -7.64 -39.58 -15.64
N THR A 1034 -8.84 -39.03 -15.51
CA THR A 1034 -9.21 -37.79 -16.21
C THR A 1034 -8.72 -36.57 -15.43
N VAL A 1035 -7.97 -35.68 -16.08
CA VAL A 1035 -7.53 -34.41 -15.51
C VAL A 1035 -8.38 -33.28 -16.08
N PHE A 1036 -9.38 -32.83 -15.33
CA PHE A 1036 -10.05 -31.57 -15.61
C PHE A 1036 -9.17 -30.41 -15.18
N CYS A 1037 -9.16 -29.30 -15.89
CA CYS A 1037 -8.47 -28.10 -15.44
C CYS A 1037 -9.32 -26.83 -15.54
N CYS A 1038 -9.03 -25.86 -14.67
CA CYS A 1038 -9.53 -24.50 -14.79
C CYS A 1038 -8.49 -23.55 -14.20
N PHE A 1039 -7.77 -22.84 -15.06
CA PHE A 1039 -6.73 -21.89 -14.65
C PHE A 1039 -7.19 -20.43 -14.62
N ASN A 1040 -8.50 -20.21 -14.68
CA ASN A 1040 -9.11 -18.90 -14.44
C ASN A 1040 -8.79 -18.36 -13.05
N SER A 1041 -8.82 -17.03 -12.92
CA SER A 1041 -8.81 -16.39 -11.59
C SER A 1041 -10.01 -16.85 -10.77
N HIS A 1042 -9.79 -17.12 -9.49
CA HIS A 1042 -10.78 -17.80 -8.64
C HIS A 1042 -12.07 -17.02 -8.39
N TYR A 1043 -12.07 -15.68 -8.54
CA TYR A 1043 -13.29 -14.87 -8.47
C TYR A 1043 -14.31 -15.19 -9.57
N LYS A 1044 -13.89 -15.89 -10.63
CA LYS A 1044 -14.79 -16.39 -11.69
C LYS A 1044 -15.51 -17.68 -11.29
N ILE A 1045 -15.10 -18.31 -10.19
CA ILE A 1045 -15.71 -19.53 -9.65
C ILE A 1045 -16.75 -19.12 -8.61
N ASN A 1046 -18.03 -19.32 -8.94
CA ASN A 1046 -19.15 -19.12 -8.03
C ASN A 1046 -19.72 -20.47 -7.54
N PRO A 1047 -20.66 -20.48 -6.57
CA PRO A 1047 -21.28 -21.70 -6.10
C PRO A 1047 -21.93 -22.53 -7.21
N GLU A 1048 -22.63 -21.88 -8.15
CA GLU A 1048 -23.38 -22.55 -9.22
C GLU A 1048 -22.49 -23.43 -10.11
N VAL A 1049 -21.37 -22.88 -10.62
CA VAL A 1049 -20.46 -23.66 -11.47
C VAL A 1049 -19.73 -24.72 -10.66
N PHE A 1050 -19.39 -24.42 -9.41
CA PHE A 1050 -18.70 -25.38 -8.54
C PHE A 1050 -19.60 -26.57 -8.18
N ASP A 1051 -20.90 -26.36 -7.99
CA ASP A 1051 -21.88 -27.42 -7.79
C ASP A 1051 -21.88 -28.40 -8.98
N VAL A 1052 -21.88 -27.87 -10.20
CA VAL A 1052 -21.79 -28.68 -11.43
C VAL A 1052 -20.48 -29.46 -11.46
N TRP A 1053 -19.34 -28.80 -11.23
CA TRP A 1053 -18.04 -29.48 -11.23
C TRP A 1053 -17.96 -30.60 -10.18
N MET A 1054 -18.54 -30.41 -8.99
CA MET A 1054 -18.55 -31.46 -7.98
C MET A 1054 -19.40 -32.67 -8.41
N ARG A 1055 -20.54 -32.45 -9.07
CA ARG A 1055 -21.35 -33.56 -9.62
C ARG A 1055 -20.64 -34.28 -10.77
N VAL A 1056 -19.93 -33.56 -11.64
CA VAL A 1056 -19.05 -34.16 -12.66
C VAL A 1056 -17.98 -35.03 -12.00
N LEU A 1057 -17.28 -34.50 -10.98
CA LEU A 1057 -16.27 -35.27 -10.25
C LEU A 1057 -16.87 -36.51 -9.60
N GLN A 1058 -18.06 -36.44 -8.99
CA GLN A 1058 -18.72 -37.62 -8.39
C GLN A 1058 -19.02 -38.71 -9.41
N GLN A 1059 -19.47 -38.34 -10.62
CA GLN A 1059 -19.81 -39.27 -11.69
C GLN A 1059 -18.60 -39.79 -12.46
N VAL A 1060 -17.45 -39.11 -12.36
CA VAL A 1060 -16.16 -39.55 -12.94
C VAL A 1060 -15.18 -39.84 -11.80
N PRO A 1061 -15.24 -41.02 -11.15
CA PRO A 1061 -14.57 -41.28 -9.87
C PRO A 1061 -13.04 -41.18 -9.96
N ASN A 1062 -12.44 -41.60 -11.07
CA ASN A 1062 -11.00 -41.52 -11.31
C ASN A 1062 -10.60 -40.23 -12.04
N SER A 1063 -10.99 -39.09 -11.49
CA SER A 1063 -10.64 -37.78 -12.05
C SER A 1063 -10.25 -36.76 -11.00
N VAL A 1064 -9.52 -35.73 -11.41
CA VAL A 1064 -9.15 -34.59 -10.55
C VAL A 1064 -9.52 -33.28 -11.23
N LEU A 1065 -9.77 -32.25 -10.42
CA LEU A 1065 -9.91 -30.88 -10.88
C LEU A 1065 -8.64 -30.10 -10.54
N TRP A 1066 -7.92 -29.68 -11.57
CA TRP A 1066 -6.66 -28.97 -11.47
C TRP A 1066 -6.85 -27.46 -11.62
N LEU A 1067 -6.68 -26.74 -10.51
CA LEU A 1067 -6.93 -25.30 -10.40
C LEU A 1067 -5.64 -24.49 -10.35
N SER A 1068 -5.70 -23.21 -10.70
CA SER A 1068 -4.56 -22.30 -10.53
C SER A 1068 -4.13 -22.19 -9.05
N GLN A 1069 -2.82 -21.98 -8.82
CA GLN A 1069 -2.27 -21.71 -7.48
C GLN A 1069 -3.05 -20.60 -6.78
N ALA A 1070 -3.28 -20.76 -5.47
CA ALA A 1070 -4.01 -19.80 -4.64
C ALA A 1070 -3.38 -19.67 -3.24
N SER A 1071 -3.89 -18.74 -2.43
CA SER A 1071 -3.53 -18.65 -1.01
C SER A 1071 -4.04 -19.85 -0.22
N GLU A 1072 -3.41 -20.15 0.92
CA GLU A 1072 -3.81 -21.27 1.78
C GLU A 1072 -5.27 -21.19 2.22
N GLN A 1073 -5.74 -19.99 2.57
CA GLN A 1073 -7.13 -19.76 2.96
C GLN A 1073 -8.11 -20.08 1.83
N LEU A 1074 -7.81 -19.64 0.61
CA LEU A 1074 -8.65 -19.90 -0.56
C LEU A 1074 -8.67 -21.40 -0.88
N MET A 1075 -7.50 -22.06 -0.89
CA MET A 1075 -7.41 -23.51 -1.08
C MET A 1075 -8.18 -24.28 0.00
N ALA A 1076 -8.12 -23.83 1.25
CA ALA A 1076 -8.88 -24.41 2.36
C ALA A 1076 -10.40 -24.22 2.18
N ASN A 1077 -10.84 -23.04 1.72
CA ASN A 1077 -12.25 -22.77 1.42
C ASN A 1077 -12.75 -23.73 0.32
N LEU A 1078 -12.08 -23.81 -0.83
CA LEU A 1078 -12.48 -24.71 -1.92
C LEU A 1078 -12.51 -26.18 -1.50
N ARG A 1079 -11.52 -26.64 -0.73
CA ARG A 1079 -11.50 -28.01 -0.18
C ARG A 1079 -12.65 -28.27 0.79
N ARG A 1080 -13.01 -27.29 1.61
CA ARG A 1080 -14.19 -27.37 2.51
C ARG A 1080 -15.49 -27.44 1.69
N GLU A 1081 -15.61 -26.60 0.66
CA GLU A 1081 -16.78 -26.59 -0.23
C GLU A 1081 -16.93 -27.91 -1.00
N ALA A 1082 -15.82 -28.52 -1.43
CA ALA A 1082 -15.81 -29.85 -2.06
C ALA A 1082 -16.30 -30.95 -1.11
N ARG A 1083 -15.77 -30.98 0.12
CA ARG A 1083 -16.21 -31.95 1.14
C ARG A 1083 -17.69 -31.82 1.47
N THR A 1084 -18.19 -30.59 1.57
CA THR A 1084 -19.60 -30.30 1.83
C THR A 1084 -20.52 -30.86 0.74
N ARG A 1085 -19.99 -31.00 -0.48
CA ARG A 1085 -20.68 -31.60 -1.64
C ARG A 1085 -20.38 -33.09 -1.83
N GLY A 1086 -19.66 -33.72 -0.90
CA GLY A 1086 -19.33 -35.15 -0.97
C GLY A 1086 -18.21 -35.50 -1.94
N VAL A 1087 -17.26 -34.57 -2.19
CA VAL A 1087 -16.05 -34.81 -2.98
C VAL A 1087 -14.81 -34.72 -2.09
N GLU A 1088 -13.93 -35.71 -2.19
CA GLU A 1088 -12.68 -35.76 -1.45
C GLU A 1088 -11.78 -34.56 -1.75
N ALA A 1089 -11.23 -33.93 -0.70
CA ALA A 1089 -10.43 -32.71 -0.85
C ALA A 1089 -9.12 -32.92 -1.65
N SER A 1090 -8.62 -34.16 -1.72
CA SER A 1090 -7.45 -34.53 -2.51
C SER A 1090 -7.71 -34.49 -4.02
N ARG A 1091 -8.97 -34.50 -4.46
CA ARG A 1091 -9.35 -34.41 -5.88
C ARG A 1091 -9.26 -32.99 -6.44
N LEU A 1092 -9.08 -32.00 -5.57
CA LEU A 1092 -8.76 -30.63 -5.95
C LEU A 1092 -7.25 -30.44 -5.86
N VAL A 1093 -6.59 -30.44 -7.01
CA VAL A 1093 -5.14 -30.24 -7.15
C VAL A 1093 -4.88 -28.79 -7.54
N PHE A 1094 -3.82 -28.18 -7.02
CA PHE A 1094 -3.48 -26.79 -7.28
C PHE A 1094 -2.14 -26.70 -8.02
N ALA A 1095 -2.16 -26.14 -9.23
CA ALA A 1095 -1.01 -26.00 -10.11
C ALA A 1095 0.02 -25.05 -9.53
N GLN A 1096 1.29 -25.40 -9.58
CA GLN A 1096 2.40 -24.50 -9.23
C GLN A 1096 2.57 -23.40 -10.31
N LYS A 1097 3.14 -22.26 -9.92
CA LYS A 1097 3.56 -21.21 -10.88
C LYS A 1097 4.72 -21.72 -11.73
N LEU A 1098 4.62 -21.48 -13.04
CA LEU A 1098 5.66 -21.76 -14.03
C LEU A 1098 5.92 -20.48 -14.85
N PRO A 1099 7.16 -20.22 -15.29
CA PRO A 1099 7.42 -19.17 -16.26
C PRO A 1099 6.79 -19.53 -17.62
N GLU A 1100 6.39 -18.53 -18.41
CA GLU A 1100 6.13 -18.73 -19.84
C GLU A 1100 7.46 -18.99 -20.57
N PRO A 1101 7.53 -19.89 -21.56
CA PRO A 1101 6.42 -20.62 -22.21
C PRO A 1101 6.05 -21.98 -21.56
N SER A 1102 6.75 -22.42 -20.52
CA SER A 1102 6.47 -23.68 -19.81
C SER A 1102 5.09 -23.71 -19.14
N TYR A 1103 4.57 -22.54 -18.75
CA TYR A 1103 3.18 -22.36 -18.32
C TYR A 1103 2.16 -22.88 -19.34
N LEU A 1104 2.37 -22.62 -20.64
CA LEU A 1104 1.44 -23.05 -21.69
C LEU A 1104 1.55 -24.55 -21.97
N ALA A 1105 2.76 -25.10 -21.91
CA ALA A 1105 3.00 -26.53 -22.14
C ALA A 1105 2.23 -27.41 -21.14
N ARG A 1106 1.97 -26.94 -19.92
CA ARG A 1106 1.27 -27.70 -18.87
C ARG A 1106 -0.18 -28.05 -19.23
N TYR A 1107 -0.83 -27.26 -20.09
CA TYR A 1107 -2.20 -27.56 -20.53
C TYR A 1107 -2.27 -28.89 -21.28
N ARG A 1108 -1.16 -29.37 -21.88
CA ARG A 1108 -1.08 -30.70 -22.53
C ARG A 1108 -1.32 -31.86 -21.56
N LEU A 1109 -1.13 -31.63 -20.25
CA LEU A 1109 -1.36 -32.64 -19.21
C LEU A 1109 -2.84 -32.78 -18.82
N ALA A 1110 -3.65 -31.76 -19.11
CA ALA A 1110 -5.08 -31.76 -18.85
C ALA A 1110 -5.86 -32.38 -20.02
N ASP A 1111 -6.94 -33.07 -19.71
CA ASP A 1111 -7.80 -33.72 -20.70
C ASP A 1111 -8.90 -32.79 -21.19
N LEU A 1112 -9.52 -32.03 -20.28
CA LEU A 1112 -10.60 -31.10 -20.59
C LEU A 1112 -10.52 -29.87 -19.69
N PHE A 1113 -10.55 -28.69 -20.29
CA PHE A 1113 -10.71 -27.44 -19.56
C PHE A 1113 -12.18 -27.19 -19.28
N LEU A 1114 -12.53 -26.99 -18.00
CA LEU A 1114 -13.86 -26.65 -17.55
C LEU A 1114 -13.97 -25.15 -17.34
N ASP A 1115 -14.73 -24.45 -18.18
CA ASP A 1115 -14.92 -23.01 -18.10
C ASP A 1115 -15.93 -22.58 -17.02
N THR A 1116 -15.90 -21.30 -16.67
CA THR A 1116 -16.72 -20.67 -15.61
C THR A 1116 -17.93 -19.94 -16.17
N PHE A 1117 -19.08 -19.93 -15.46
CA PHE A 1117 -20.37 -19.50 -16.04
C PHE A 1117 -20.65 -17.99 -16.06
N ILE A 1118 -20.34 -17.25 -15.00
CA ILE A 1118 -20.67 -15.81 -14.90
C ILE A 1118 -19.65 -14.95 -15.63
N TYR A 1119 -18.41 -15.42 -15.64
CA TYR A 1119 -17.30 -14.76 -16.31
C TYR A 1119 -16.44 -15.88 -16.91
N ASN A 1120 -16.48 -16.05 -18.22
CA ASN A 1120 -15.73 -17.09 -18.93
C ASN A 1120 -14.22 -16.83 -18.92
N ALA A 1121 -13.49 -17.85 -19.32
CA ALA A 1121 -12.10 -17.77 -19.75
C ALA A 1121 -11.97 -16.87 -20.99
N GLY A 1122 -10.90 -16.07 -20.99
CA GLY A 1122 -10.49 -15.27 -22.15
C GLY A 1122 -9.16 -15.80 -22.65
N SER A 1123 -8.06 -15.11 -22.32
CA SER A 1123 -6.69 -15.56 -22.64
C SER A 1123 -6.39 -16.99 -22.16
N THR A 1124 -6.93 -17.42 -21.02
CA THR A 1124 -6.78 -18.79 -20.49
C THR A 1124 -7.39 -19.86 -21.40
N ALA A 1125 -8.53 -19.58 -22.05
CA ALA A 1125 -9.14 -20.52 -23.01
C ALA A 1125 -8.28 -20.62 -24.28
N ILE A 1126 -7.79 -19.50 -24.80
CA ILE A 1126 -6.88 -19.50 -25.96
C ILE A 1126 -5.61 -20.29 -25.64
N SER A 1127 -5.02 -20.08 -24.46
CA SER A 1127 -3.86 -20.86 -24.00
C SER A 1127 -4.14 -22.36 -23.95
N ALA A 1128 -5.31 -22.76 -23.44
CA ALA A 1128 -5.71 -24.17 -23.38
C ALA A 1128 -5.86 -24.77 -24.79
N LEU A 1129 -6.64 -24.10 -25.66
CA LEU A 1129 -6.89 -24.57 -27.03
C LEU A 1129 -5.60 -24.63 -27.85
N ARG A 1130 -4.74 -23.62 -27.72
CA ARG A 1130 -3.44 -23.57 -28.42
C ARG A 1130 -2.53 -24.74 -28.01
N ALA A 1131 -2.63 -25.18 -26.76
CA ALA A 1131 -1.89 -26.32 -26.23
C ALA A 1131 -2.55 -27.68 -26.54
N GLY A 1132 -3.68 -27.70 -27.26
CA GLY A 1132 -4.43 -28.91 -27.59
C GLY A 1132 -5.34 -29.41 -26.47
N CYS A 1133 -5.64 -28.60 -25.45
CA CYS A 1133 -6.60 -28.91 -24.40
C CYS A 1133 -7.97 -28.33 -24.78
N PRO A 1134 -8.99 -29.17 -25.08
CA PRO A 1134 -10.33 -28.71 -25.42
C PRO A 1134 -10.96 -27.92 -24.26
N VAL A 1135 -11.77 -26.90 -24.58
CA VAL A 1135 -12.45 -26.04 -23.61
C VAL A 1135 -13.96 -26.27 -23.70
N LEU A 1136 -14.55 -26.75 -22.60
CA LEU A 1136 -15.99 -26.85 -22.45
C LEU A 1136 -16.53 -25.57 -21.81
N THR A 1137 -17.52 -24.93 -22.43
CA THR A 1137 -18.05 -23.64 -21.98
C THR A 1137 -19.57 -23.58 -22.02
N ARG A 1138 -20.14 -22.67 -21.23
CA ARG A 1138 -21.57 -22.38 -21.18
C ARG A 1138 -21.78 -20.87 -21.28
N PRO A 1139 -22.23 -20.34 -22.43
CA PRO A 1139 -22.51 -18.93 -22.57
C PRO A 1139 -23.63 -18.49 -21.62
N GLY A 1140 -23.44 -17.35 -20.96
CA GLY A 1140 -24.46 -16.67 -20.18
C GLY A 1140 -25.10 -15.50 -20.95
N LYS A 1141 -25.56 -14.50 -20.19
CA LYS A 1141 -26.24 -13.31 -20.71
C LYS A 1141 -25.34 -12.09 -20.84
N THR A 1142 -24.19 -12.04 -20.17
CA THR A 1142 -23.24 -10.92 -20.23
C THR A 1142 -22.15 -11.20 -21.25
N ASN A 1143 -21.51 -10.17 -21.79
CA ASN A 1143 -20.33 -10.31 -22.65
C ASN A 1143 -19.25 -11.17 -21.97
N ALA A 1144 -18.91 -10.85 -20.71
CA ALA A 1144 -17.95 -11.61 -19.91
C ALA A 1144 -18.28 -13.11 -19.82
N SER A 1145 -19.56 -13.47 -19.76
CA SER A 1145 -20.04 -14.86 -19.72
C SER A 1145 -20.15 -15.55 -21.09
N ARG A 1146 -19.69 -14.91 -22.18
CA ARG A 1146 -19.82 -15.45 -23.56
C ARG A 1146 -18.51 -15.53 -24.33
N MET A 1147 -17.42 -15.01 -23.77
CA MET A 1147 -16.10 -15.07 -24.40
C MET A 1147 -15.67 -16.51 -24.72
N GLY A 1148 -15.99 -17.48 -23.84
CA GLY A 1148 -15.65 -18.87 -24.07
C GLY A 1148 -16.34 -19.42 -25.32
N ALA A 1149 -17.61 -19.07 -25.54
CA ALA A 1149 -18.36 -19.50 -26.73
C ALA A 1149 -17.77 -18.93 -28.02
N SER A 1150 -17.43 -17.64 -28.04
CA SER A 1150 -16.75 -17.00 -29.18
C SER A 1150 -15.41 -17.67 -29.48
N ILE A 1151 -14.59 -17.92 -28.44
CA ILE A 1151 -13.28 -18.56 -28.59
C ILE A 1151 -13.43 -20.00 -29.11
N CYS A 1152 -14.38 -20.78 -28.60
CA CYS A 1152 -14.61 -22.15 -29.07
C CYS A 1152 -15.12 -22.18 -30.51
N ALA A 1153 -16.02 -21.28 -30.90
CA ALA A 1153 -16.50 -21.20 -32.27
C ALA A 1153 -15.38 -20.80 -33.26
N ALA A 1154 -14.53 -19.84 -32.88
CA ALA A 1154 -13.37 -19.46 -33.68
C ALA A 1154 -12.32 -20.59 -33.82
N ALA A 1155 -12.38 -21.62 -32.96
CA ALA A 1155 -11.59 -22.84 -33.05
C ALA A 1155 -12.31 -23.99 -33.78
N GLU A 1156 -13.49 -23.76 -34.36
CA GLU A 1156 -14.37 -24.77 -34.99
C GLU A 1156 -14.79 -25.86 -33.99
N LEU A 1157 -15.08 -25.48 -32.73
CA LEU A 1157 -15.44 -26.38 -31.64
C LEU A 1157 -16.81 -26.05 -31.02
N GLU A 1158 -17.81 -25.73 -31.85
CA GLU A 1158 -19.17 -25.40 -31.41
C GLU A 1158 -19.82 -26.52 -30.58
N SER A 1159 -19.42 -27.77 -30.80
CA SER A 1159 -19.87 -28.94 -30.02
C SER A 1159 -19.43 -28.93 -28.54
N LEU A 1160 -18.61 -27.95 -28.13
CA LEU A 1160 -18.20 -27.70 -26.74
C LEU A 1160 -18.88 -26.47 -26.13
N ILE A 1161 -19.86 -25.89 -26.82
CA ILE A 1161 -20.67 -24.76 -26.35
C ILE A 1161 -22.02 -25.30 -25.88
N CYS A 1162 -22.21 -25.40 -24.56
CA CYS A 1162 -23.42 -25.97 -23.96
C CYS A 1162 -24.46 -24.90 -23.66
N ALA A 1163 -25.73 -25.15 -24.00
CA ALA A 1163 -26.82 -24.18 -23.78
C ALA A 1163 -27.33 -24.13 -22.33
N SER A 1164 -27.01 -25.14 -21.50
CA SER A 1164 -27.50 -25.24 -20.13
C SER A 1164 -26.52 -25.89 -19.16
N ASN A 1165 -26.78 -25.79 -17.85
CA ASN A 1165 -25.99 -26.46 -16.81
C ASN A 1165 -26.04 -27.98 -16.95
N ALA A 1166 -27.21 -28.54 -17.29
CA ALA A 1166 -27.39 -29.96 -17.45
C ALA A 1166 -26.59 -30.49 -18.66
N GLU A 1167 -26.67 -29.79 -19.79
CA GLU A 1167 -25.90 -30.14 -20.98
C GLU A 1167 -24.39 -30.02 -20.75
N TYR A 1168 -23.95 -28.99 -20.03
CA TYR A 1168 -22.55 -28.84 -19.64
C TYR A 1168 -22.07 -30.02 -18.77
N GLU A 1169 -22.87 -30.41 -17.78
CA GLU A 1169 -22.57 -31.55 -16.90
C GLU A 1169 -22.51 -32.87 -17.68
N GLU A 1170 -23.53 -33.18 -18.47
CA GLU A 1170 -23.59 -34.37 -19.32
C GLU A 1170 -22.44 -34.42 -20.31
N ARG A 1171 -22.11 -33.29 -20.95
CA ARG A 1171 -21.02 -33.21 -21.92
C ARG A 1171 -19.66 -33.40 -21.27
N ALA A 1172 -19.43 -32.84 -20.08
CA ALA A 1172 -18.20 -33.03 -19.32
C ALA A 1172 -18.00 -34.50 -18.94
N ILE A 1173 -19.05 -35.16 -18.45
CA ILE A 1173 -19.02 -36.59 -18.09
C ILE A 1173 -18.80 -37.44 -19.35
N TYR A 1174 -19.55 -37.18 -20.41
CA TYR A 1174 -19.43 -37.90 -21.68
C TYR A 1174 -18.00 -37.85 -22.21
N LEU A 1175 -17.40 -36.65 -22.30
CA LEU A 1175 -16.03 -36.50 -22.80
C LEU A 1175 -15.02 -37.21 -21.91
N ALA A 1176 -15.20 -37.17 -20.59
CA ALA A 1176 -14.32 -37.84 -19.65
C ALA A 1176 -14.37 -39.37 -19.74
N THR A 1177 -15.52 -39.95 -20.10
CA THR A 1177 -15.69 -41.40 -20.25
C THR A 1177 -15.46 -41.91 -21.68
N HIS A 1178 -15.26 -41.02 -22.65
CA HIS A 1178 -15.03 -41.33 -24.07
C HIS A 1178 -13.70 -40.70 -24.56
N PRO A 1179 -12.54 -41.22 -24.12
CA PRO A 1179 -11.22 -40.63 -24.39
C PRO A 1179 -10.88 -40.54 -25.89
N GLU A 1180 -11.50 -41.36 -26.74
CA GLU A 1180 -11.39 -41.29 -28.19
C GLU A 1180 -11.93 -39.97 -28.75
N GLU A 1181 -13.01 -39.42 -28.17
CA GLU A 1181 -13.58 -38.14 -28.58
C GLU A 1181 -12.66 -36.98 -28.17
N LEU A 1182 -12.12 -37.01 -26.94
CA LEU A 1182 -11.10 -36.05 -26.50
C LEU A 1182 -9.85 -36.11 -27.38
N THR A 1183 -9.43 -37.31 -27.80
CA THR A 1183 -8.29 -37.49 -28.71
C THR A 1183 -8.56 -36.86 -30.08
N LYS A 1184 -9.79 -36.99 -30.61
CA LYS A 1184 -10.19 -36.33 -31.87
C LYS A 1184 -10.15 -34.81 -31.75
N LEU A 1185 -10.70 -34.25 -30.66
CA LEU A 1185 -10.70 -32.80 -30.40
C LEU A 1185 -9.27 -32.26 -30.25
N ARG A 1186 -8.43 -32.95 -29.48
CA ARG A 1186 -7.01 -32.61 -29.33
C ARG A 1186 -6.28 -32.64 -30.67
N ARG A 1187 -6.51 -33.68 -31.47
CA ARG A 1187 -5.91 -33.81 -32.81
C ARG A 1187 -6.29 -32.64 -33.71
N HIS A 1188 -7.58 -32.28 -33.74
CA HIS A 1188 -8.06 -31.11 -34.50
C HIS A 1188 -7.30 -29.84 -34.09
N LEU A 1189 -7.19 -29.58 -32.79
CA LEU A 1189 -6.44 -28.44 -32.29
C LEU A 1189 -4.95 -28.51 -32.66
N THR A 1190 -4.29 -29.66 -32.54
CA THR A 1190 -2.84 -29.74 -32.78
C THR A 1190 -2.45 -29.76 -34.26
N GLU A 1191 -3.24 -30.41 -35.12
CA GLU A 1191 -2.94 -30.57 -36.55
C GLU A 1191 -3.44 -29.39 -37.39
N ASN A 1192 -4.50 -28.71 -36.96
CA ASN A 1192 -5.13 -27.64 -37.74
C ASN A 1192 -4.90 -26.22 -37.20
N TRP A 1193 -4.23 -26.00 -36.06
CA TRP A 1193 -4.26 -24.69 -35.39
C TRP A 1193 -3.92 -23.49 -36.30
N GLN A 1194 -2.97 -23.63 -37.24
CA GLN A 1194 -2.56 -22.54 -38.13
C GLN A 1194 -3.67 -22.06 -39.09
N ARG A 1195 -4.65 -22.91 -39.39
CA ARG A 1195 -5.81 -22.57 -40.26
C ARG A 1195 -7.04 -22.12 -39.46
N LEU A 1196 -7.03 -22.28 -38.15
CA LEU A 1196 -8.19 -21.93 -37.34
C LEU A 1196 -8.28 -20.40 -37.20
N PRO A 1197 -9.45 -19.78 -37.41
CA PRO A 1197 -9.63 -18.33 -37.28
C PRO A 1197 -9.10 -17.76 -35.96
N LEU A 1198 -9.21 -18.49 -34.85
CA LEU A 1198 -8.71 -18.08 -33.53
C LEU A 1198 -7.20 -17.76 -33.49
N PHE A 1199 -6.41 -18.37 -34.38
CA PHE A 1199 -4.95 -18.23 -34.43
C PHE A 1199 -4.46 -17.52 -35.71
N ASP A 1200 -5.35 -17.18 -36.64
CA ASP A 1200 -5.04 -16.48 -37.90
C ASP A 1200 -5.03 -14.95 -37.71
N LEU A 1201 -3.93 -14.47 -37.15
CA LEU A 1201 -3.74 -13.05 -36.86
C LEU A 1201 -3.72 -12.14 -38.10
N PRO A 1202 -3.09 -12.51 -39.25
CA PRO A 1202 -3.16 -11.70 -40.46
C PRO A 1202 -4.60 -11.46 -40.95
N THR A 1203 -5.43 -12.50 -41.02
CA THR A 1203 -6.84 -12.36 -41.45
C THR A 1203 -7.66 -11.54 -40.45
N PHE A 1204 -7.40 -11.72 -39.15
CA PHE A 1204 -8.01 -10.90 -38.12
C PHE A 1204 -7.67 -9.42 -38.27
N ALA A 1205 -6.39 -9.08 -38.48
CA ALA A 1205 -5.96 -7.69 -38.67
C ALA A 1205 -6.67 -7.01 -39.86
N ARG A 1206 -6.84 -7.72 -40.98
CA ARG A 1206 -7.58 -7.21 -42.16
C ARG A 1206 -9.06 -7.02 -41.88
N SER A 1207 -9.66 -7.91 -41.09
CA SER A 1207 -11.07 -7.78 -40.67
C SER A 1207 -11.28 -6.59 -39.75
N LEU A 1208 -10.36 -6.37 -38.80
CA LEU A 1208 -10.38 -5.19 -37.92
C LEU A 1208 -10.20 -3.89 -38.70
N GLU A 1209 -9.32 -3.88 -39.69
CA GLU A 1209 -9.13 -2.72 -40.58
C GLU A 1209 -10.36 -2.41 -41.44
N ALA A 1210 -11.06 -3.43 -41.93
CA ALA A 1210 -12.33 -3.25 -42.61
C ALA A 1210 -13.38 -2.62 -41.68
N ALA A 1211 -13.42 -3.05 -40.41
CA ALA A 1211 -14.27 -2.44 -39.39
C ALA A 1211 -13.89 -0.97 -39.12
N PHE A 1212 -12.60 -0.62 -39.13
CA PHE A 1212 -12.15 0.76 -39.04
C PHE A 1212 -12.64 1.63 -40.20
N TRP A 1213 -12.52 1.15 -41.43
CA TRP A 1213 -13.07 1.85 -42.59
C TRP A 1213 -14.59 2.02 -42.49
N GLN A 1214 -15.31 0.98 -42.08
CA GLN A 1214 -16.76 1.04 -41.89
C GLN A 1214 -17.16 2.13 -40.88
N MET A 1215 -16.47 2.23 -39.74
CA MET A 1215 -16.74 3.27 -38.74
C MET A 1215 -16.39 4.67 -39.27
N TRP A 1216 -15.28 4.80 -40.00
CA TRP A 1216 -14.87 6.07 -40.59
C TRP A 1216 -15.85 6.56 -41.64
N GLU A 1217 -16.26 5.71 -42.58
CA GLU A 1217 -17.22 6.04 -43.65
C GLU A 1217 -18.57 6.50 -43.09
N LYS A 1218 -19.06 5.84 -42.02
CA LYS A 1218 -20.27 6.26 -41.31
C LYS A 1218 -20.16 7.63 -40.63
N SER A 1219 -18.96 8.07 -40.27
CA SER A 1219 -18.74 9.33 -39.56
C SER A 1219 -18.65 10.55 -40.49
N ILE A 1220 -18.35 10.33 -41.78
CA ILE A 1220 -18.20 11.37 -42.80
C ILE A 1220 -19.40 11.51 -43.73
N GLY A 1221 -20.33 10.56 -43.69
CA GLY A 1221 -21.65 10.61 -44.34
C GLY A 1221 -22.74 11.09 -43.41
#